data_AF-A0A4U1A0A2-F1
#
_entry.id   AF-A0A4U1A0A2-F1
#
_cell.length_a   1.000
_cell.length_b   1.000
_cell.length_c   1.000
_cell.angle_alpha   90.00
_cell.angle_beta   90.00
_cell.angle_gamma   90.00
#
_symmetry.space_group_name_H-M   'P 1'
#
loop_
_entity.id
_entity.type
_entity.pdbx_description
1 polymer ?
#
loop_
_entity_poly.entity_id
_entity_poly.type
_entity_poly.pdbx_seq_one_letter_code
_entity_poly.pdbx_strand_id
1 'polypeptide(L)'
;MNYPVWYLPETGGGILIALIAVLHVFVSHFAVGGGLYLIYAEKKGLAENSPAILGFVKKHARFFLLLTMVFGSITGVGIWFIIALVNPAATSLLIHNFVFGWAAEWVFFVVEIAAAFVYFYTFGRMDSATHIKVGWIYFIAAWMSLFLINGIIGVMLTPGMWAENMDFWVGFFNPSFFPSLFFRTFIAVMIAACYGYYSASFEKDQDVRESMTRFSAKWAIVSMVLMIPSALWYLAALPEAAHNMVMGKSPTIAGMLPWGLIGLVGVLVIMLAGGIYRPRFNSKPVAVVSLFCALAVMGTFEWIREAARRPYVINEVMYSNSILKKDAEQLNTDGYLQTALWVENKAVGTDNILAAGEELFIHQCYACHTVNGFNNDIVKASQNMSFRALTKYIDQIHQKRYFMPPFMGTDQEAKALAAYIAGSLLGKEIAEDSVTTQGAFAGAAVFEEHCSACHVAEDLAPAFDGVAFEEISLMLGTLNELSDEMEPFAGSDEEKEMLTGYLDSLNNPDDSQGISETPQMGGELVFEDHCSACHVAEDLAPAFDGVASDEILVMLGTLNELSDEMEPFSGSDEEKEMLTGYLDSLNNPDESQDTSETVEVSGELLFEDHCSSCHEIQAMGKIMTGQGKTEIFTMLGKLNELSDEMEPFSGTATEQEILAEYLENLKRGGQ
;
A
#
# COMPACT_ATOMS: atom_id res chain seq x y z
N MET A 1 17.34 18.44 1.17
CA MET A 1 16.98 18.94 -0.17
C MET A 1 15.65 18.33 -0.55
N ASN A 2 14.62 19.13 -0.79
CA ASN A 2 13.33 18.63 -1.30
C ASN A 2 13.36 18.71 -2.83
N TYR A 3 13.24 17.56 -3.48
CA TYR A 3 13.03 17.42 -4.92
C TYR A 3 11.52 17.40 -5.20
N PRO A 4 11.06 17.74 -6.42
CA PRO A 4 9.66 17.58 -6.77
C PRO A 4 9.27 16.10 -6.75
N VAL A 5 8.06 15.80 -6.28
CA VAL A 5 7.51 14.44 -6.22
C VAL A 5 6.80 14.13 -7.54
N TRP A 6 7.15 13.02 -8.18
CA TRP A 6 6.38 12.50 -9.31
C TRP A 6 5.18 11.71 -8.79
N TYR A 7 4.06 12.42 -8.62
CA TYR A 7 2.85 11.89 -7.99
C TYR A 7 2.00 11.08 -8.99
N LEU A 8 1.83 9.78 -8.68
CA LEU A 8 1.04 8.80 -9.45
C LEU A 8 0.16 8.01 -8.47
N PRO A 9 -0.94 8.62 -7.98
CA PRO A 9 -1.68 8.13 -6.80
C PRO A 9 -2.14 6.67 -6.91
N GLU A 10 -2.59 6.22 -8.09
CA GLU A 10 -3.15 4.88 -8.27
C GLU A 10 -2.09 3.78 -8.43
N THR A 11 -0.93 4.11 -9.01
CA THR A 11 0.09 3.11 -9.39
C THR A 11 1.28 3.09 -8.45
N GLY A 12 1.69 4.26 -7.95
CA GLY A 12 2.87 4.42 -7.12
C GLY A 12 4.21 4.19 -7.85
N GLY A 13 5.22 4.98 -7.49
CA GLY A 13 6.56 4.85 -8.10
C GLY A 13 7.27 3.53 -7.78
N GLY A 14 6.99 2.93 -6.61
CA GLY A 14 7.66 1.70 -6.16
C GLY A 14 7.41 0.48 -7.04
N ILE A 15 6.20 0.31 -7.57
CA ILE A 15 5.86 -0.81 -8.48
C ILE A 15 6.65 -0.71 -9.78
N LEU A 16 6.78 0.51 -10.33
CA LEU A 16 7.52 0.74 -11.57
C LEU A 16 9.01 0.41 -11.41
N ILE A 17 9.62 0.80 -10.27
CA ILE A 17 10.99 0.37 -9.93
C ILE A 17 11.06 -1.14 -9.86
N ALA A 18 10.16 -1.80 -9.11
CA ALA A 18 10.19 -3.25 -8.93
C ALA A 18 10.09 -4.00 -10.27
N LEU A 19 9.16 -3.61 -11.14
CA LEU A 19 8.96 -4.23 -12.45
C LEU A 19 10.20 -4.12 -13.34
N ILE A 20 10.75 -2.91 -13.49
CA ILE A 20 11.91 -2.66 -14.36
C ILE A 20 13.15 -3.32 -13.76
N ALA A 21 13.36 -3.20 -12.45
CA ALA A 21 14.53 -3.75 -11.76
C ALA A 21 14.56 -5.28 -11.83
N VAL A 22 13.45 -5.98 -11.51
CA VAL A 22 13.43 -7.44 -11.54
C VAL A 22 13.71 -7.98 -12.95
N LEU A 23 13.09 -7.39 -13.98
CA LEU A 23 13.29 -7.81 -15.36
C LEU A 23 14.71 -7.51 -15.87
N HIS A 24 15.22 -6.32 -15.59
CA HIS A 24 16.58 -5.95 -15.97
C HIS A 24 17.60 -6.86 -15.28
N VAL A 25 17.47 -7.03 -13.96
CA VAL A 25 18.42 -7.80 -13.15
C VAL A 25 18.42 -9.28 -13.56
N PHE A 26 17.27 -9.84 -13.92
CA PHE A 26 17.20 -11.20 -14.46
C PHE A 26 18.01 -11.36 -15.76
N VAL A 27 17.93 -10.38 -16.67
CA VAL A 27 18.68 -10.41 -17.93
C VAL A 27 20.15 -10.02 -17.76
N SER A 28 20.49 -9.10 -16.85
CA SER A 28 21.88 -8.76 -16.55
C SER A 28 22.60 -9.92 -15.86
N HIS A 29 21.93 -10.68 -14.99
CA HIS A 29 22.48 -11.91 -14.42
C HIS A 29 22.69 -12.99 -15.48
N PHE A 30 21.81 -13.06 -16.50
CA PHE A 30 22.09 -13.89 -17.67
C PHE A 30 23.32 -13.41 -18.44
N ALA A 31 23.53 -12.10 -18.60
CA ALA A 31 24.73 -11.56 -19.24
C ALA A 31 26.00 -12.01 -18.50
N VAL A 32 26.06 -11.81 -17.18
CA VAL A 32 27.20 -12.18 -16.33
C VAL A 32 27.46 -13.70 -16.36
N GLY A 33 26.46 -14.51 -16.01
CA GLY A 33 26.64 -15.96 -15.95
C GLY A 33 26.77 -16.60 -17.34
N GLY A 34 26.13 -16.02 -18.35
CA GLY A 34 26.11 -16.52 -19.72
C GLY A 34 27.45 -16.37 -20.41
N GLY A 35 28.23 -15.33 -20.07
CA GLY A 35 29.63 -15.22 -20.47
C GLY A 35 30.45 -16.43 -20.05
N LEU A 36 30.33 -16.84 -18.78
CA LEU A 36 31.02 -18.03 -18.25
C LEU A 36 30.50 -19.30 -18.90
N TYR A 37 29.17 -19.42 -19.06
CA TYR A 37 28.53 -20.56 -19.69
C TYR A 37 29.01 -20.77 -21.14
N LEU A 38 29.10 -19.71 -21.95
CA LEU A 38 29.54 -19.76 -23.35
C LEU A 38 30.96 -20.31 -23.47
N ILE A 39 31.90 -19.82 -22.64
CA ILE A 39 33.29 -20.29 -22.61
C ILE A 39 33.35 -21.81 -22.40
N TYR A 40 32.61 -22.31 -21.41
CA TYR A 40 32.67 -23.74 -21.07
C TYR A 40 31.86 -24.62 -22.02
N ALA A 41 30.77 -24.12 -22.58
CA ALA A 41 30.02 -24.81 -23.62
C ALA A 41 30.86 -24.95 -24.90
N GLU A 42 31.62 -23.91 -25.27
CA GLU A 42 32.57 -23.97 -26.38
C GLU A 42 33.71 -24.96 -26.09
N LYS A 43 34.34 -24.85 -24.91
CA LYS A 43 35.38 -25.80 -24.48
C LYS A 43 34.89 -27.25 -24.54
N LYS A 44 33.64 -27.51 -24.14
CA LYS A 44 33.01 -28.84 -24.25
C LYS A 44 32.92 -29.28 -25.71
N GLY A 45 32.41 -28.42 -26.61
CA GLY A 45 32.32 -28.73 -28.04
C GLY A 45 33.68 -29.03 -28.68
N LEU A 46 34.72 -28.31 -28.27
CA LEU A 46 36.10 -28.54 -28.72
C LEU A 46 36.69 -29.83 -28.14
N ALA A 47 36.54 -30.07 -26.85
CA ALA A 47 37.06 -31.27 -26.18
C ALA A 47 36.40 -32.55 -26.70
N GLU A 48 35.11 -32.49 -27.02
CA GLU A 48 34.35 -33.62 -27.60
C GLU A 48 34.48 -33.70 -29.12
N ASN A 49 35.23 -32.78 -29.76
CA ASN A 49 35.35 -32.66 -31.22
C ASN A 49 33.98 -32.71 -31.93
N SER A 50 32.98 -31.99 -31.39
CA SER A 50 31.60 -32.02 -31.87
C SER A 50 31.22 -30.72 -32.57
N PRO A 51 31.19 -30.69 -33.93
CA PRO A 51 30.71 -29.55 -34.69
C PRO A 51 29.27 -29.17 -34.35
N ALA A 52 28.46 -30.17 -33.96
CA ALA A 52 27.05 -29.97 -33.61
C ALA A 52 26.90 -29.19 -32.29
N ILE A 53 27.71 -29.49 -31.27
CA ILE A 53 27.77 -28.70 -30.02
C ILE A 53 28.28 -27.29 -30.30
N LEU A 54 29.33 -27.12 -31.12
CA LEU A 54 29.80 -25.79 -31.50
C LEU A 54 28.73 -24.99 -32.27
N GLY A 55 27.94 -25.67 -33.11
CA GLY A 55 26.76 -25.09 -33.75
C GLY A 55 25.70 -24.63 -32.76
N PHE A 56 25.42 -25.43 -31.72
CA PHE A 56 24.56 -25.04 -30.60
C PHE A 56 25.09 -23.78 -29.90
N VAL A 57 26.39 -23.75 -29.55
CA VAL A 57 27.01 -22.62 -28.86
C VAL A 57 26.90 -21.36 -29.70
N LYS A 58 27.14 -21.42 -31.00
CA LYS A 58 27.00 -20.27 -31.90
C LYS A 58 25.55 -19.74 -31.97
N LYS A 59 24.55 -20.62 -32.00
CA LYS A 59 23.13 -20.22 -31.94
C LYS A 59 22.79 -19.59 -30.59
N HIS A 60 23.26 -20.19 -29.50
CA HIS A 60 23.06 -19.67 -28.15
C HIS A 60 23.75 -18.32 -27.96
N ALA A 61 24.97 -18.13 -28.49
CA ALA A 61 25.68 -16.86 -28.49
C ALA A 61 24.93 -15.76 -29.24
N ARG A 62 24.24 -16.09 -30.34
CA ARG A 62 23.35 -15.13 -31.03
C ARG A 62 22.19 -14.71 -30.15
N PHE A 63 21.51 -15.68 -29.54
CA PHE A 63 20.38 -15.43 -28.64
C PHE A 63 20.81 -14.60 -27.44
N PHE A 64 21.92 -14.99 -26.82
CA PHE A 64 22.60 -14.28 -25.75
C PHE A 64 22.85 -12.83 -26.13
N LEU A 65 23.58 -12.57 -27.22
CA LEU A 65 23.91 -11.23 -27.69
C LEU A 65 22.66 -10.38 -27.91
N LEU A 66 21.62 -10.91 -28.57
CA LEU A 66 20.40 -10.13 -28.82
C LEU A 66 19.64 -9.80 -27.53
N LEU A 67 19.48 -10.76 -26.63
CA LEU A 67 18.73 -10.55 -25.39
C LEU A 67 19.47 -9.60 -24.44
N THR A 68 20.76 -9.86 -24.18
CA THR A 68 21.54 -9.07 -23.22
C THR A 68 21.85 -7.68 -23.76
N MET A 69 22.18 -7.55 -25.06
CA MET A 69 22.51 -6.26 -25.64
C MET A 69 21.26 -5.40 -25.87
N VAL A 70 20.18 -5.93 -26.45
CA VAL A 70 19.03 -5.08 -26.81
C VAL A 70 18.15 -4.87 -25.60
N PHE A 71 17.58 -5.94 -25.04
CA PHE A 71 16.67 -5.84 -23.92
C PHE A 71 17.41 -5.40 -22.66
N GLY A 72 18.59 -5.97 -22.38
CA GLY A 72 19.40 -5.58 -21.22
C GLY A 72 19.81 -4.10 -21.24
N SER A 73 20.31 -3.57 -22.36
CA SER A 73 20.69 -2.15 -22.43
C SER A 73 19.49 -1.20 -22.29
N ILE A 74 18.36 -1.49 -22.97
CA ILE A 74 17.16 -0.65 -22.89
C ILE A 74 16.61 -0.62 -21.47
N THR A 75 16.48 -1.78 -20.83
CA THR A 75 15.99 -1.86 -19.45
C THR A 75 16.97 -1.25 -18.45
N GLY A 76 18.28 -1.34 -18.70
CA GLY A 76 19.31 -0.72 -17.86
C GLY A 76 19.23 0.81 -17.89
N VAL A 77 19.08 1.39 -19.08
CA VAL A 77 18.78 2.82 -19.23
C VAL A 77 17.44 3.17 -18.55
N GLY A 78 16.43 2.30 -18.70
CA GLY A 78 15.13 2.46 -18.04
C GLY A 78 15.21 2.57 -16.52
N ILE A 79 16.10 1.80 -15.87
CA ILE A 79 16.35 1.92 -14.41
C ILE A 79 16.80 3.34 -14.06
N TRP A 80 17.76 3.90 -14.80
CA TRP A 80 18.28 5.24 -14.51
C TRP A 80 17.20 6.32 -14.58
N PHE A 81 16.30 6.23 -15.56
CA PHE A 81 15.16 7.16 -15.66
C PHE A 81 14.18 6.98 -14.50
N ILE A 82 13.79 5.74 -14.18
CA ILE A 82 12.76 5.52 -13.16
C ILE A 82 13.24 5.87 -11.76
N ILE A 83 14.49 5.54 -11.39
CA ILE A 83 15.02 5.88 -10.06
C ILE A 83 15.23 7.37 -9.90
N ALA A 84 15.58 8.09 -10.98
CA ALA A 84 15.73 9.53 -10.96
C ALA A 84 14.39 10.27 -10.77
N LEU A 85 13.28 9.68 -11.24
CA LEU A 85 11.94 10.25 -11.05
C LEU A 85 11.32 9.86 -9.71
N VAL A 86 11.47 8.60 -9.30
CA VAL A 86 10.79 8.06 -8.12
C VAL A 86 11.57 8.33 -6.82
N ASN A 87 12.91 8.26 -6.86
CA ASN A 87 13.77 8.49 -5.69
C ASN A 87 14.98 9.39 -6.05
N PRO A 88 14.74 10.66 -6.47
CA PRO A 88 15.79 11.57 -6.88
C PRO A 88 16.82 11.86 -5.78
N ALA A 89 16.39 11.98 -4.52
CA ALA A 89 17.28 12.29 -3.41
C ALA A 89 18.30 11.18 -3.13
N ALA A 90 17.84 9.94 -3.03
CA ALA A 90 18.70 8.77 -2.85
C ALA A 90 19.64 8.59 -4.05
N THR A 91 19.11 8.72 -5.27
CA THR A 91 19.89 8.63 -6.51
C THR A 91 20.99 9.70 -6.52
N SER A 92 20.64 10.96 -6.22
CA SER A 92 21.58 12.07 -6.14
C SER A 92 22.68 11.82 -5.10
N LEU A 93 22.32 11.37 -3.88
CA LEU A 93 23.29 11.07 -2.83
C LEU A 93 24.28 9.99 -3.27
N LEU A 94 23.79 8.92 -3.89
CA LEU A 94 24.64 7.85 -4.42
C LEU A 94 25.55 8.34 -5.56
N ILE A 95 25.08 9.26 -6.43
CA ILE A 95 25.92 9.86 -7.49
C ILE A 95 27.08 10.63 -6.88
N HIS A 96 26.82 11.50 -5.92
CA HIS A 96 27.86 12.33 -5.32
C HIS A 96 28.95 11.50 -4.62
N ASN A 97 28.59 10.31 -4.12
CA ASN A 97 29.54 9.43 -3.44
C ASN A 97 30.22 8.43 -4.38
N PHE A 98 29.50 7.87 -5.36
CA PHE A 98 29.96 6.71 -6.15
C PHE A 98 30.04 6.97 -7.67
N VAL A 99 30.02 8.22 -8.13
CA VAL A 99 30.10 8.55 -9.57
C VAL A 99 31.22 7.82 -10.31
N PHE A 100 32.40 7.65 -9.68
CA PHE A 100 33.52 6.93 -10.28
C PHE A 100 33.32 5.42 -10.32
N GLY A 101 32.58 4.84 -9.36
CA GLY A 101 32.18 3.44 -9.37
C GLY A 101 31.24 3.14 -10.55
N TRP A 102 30.24 4.01 -10.75
CA TRP A 102 29.36 3.92 -11.92
C TRP A 102 30.10 4.17 -13.23
N ALA A 103 30.96 5.19 -13.30
CA ALA A 103 31.74 5.44 -14.51
C ALA A 103 32.61 4.21 -14.88
N ALA A 104 33.22 3.56 -13.88
CA ALA A 104 33.96 2.32 -14.10
C ALA A 104 33.06 1.18 -14.61
N GLU A 105 31.85 1.04 -14.06
CA GLU A 105 30.87 0.04 -14.52
C GLU A 105 30.53 0.23 -16.00
N TRP A 106 30.30 1.47 -16.44
CA TRP A 106 30.04 1.81 -17.84
C TRP A 106 31.21 1.47 -18.76
N VAL A 107 32.46 1.66 -18.31
CA VAL A 107 33.64 1.25 -19.08
C VAL A 107 33.67 -0.27 -19.26
N PHE A 108 33.43 -1.04 -18.20
CA PHE A 108 33.35 -2.50 -18.30
C PHE A 108 32.19 -2.95 -19.18
N PHE A 109 31.05 -2.28 -19.13
CA PHE A 109 29.91 -2.54 -20.00
C PHE A 109 30.22 -2.33 -21.49
N VAL A 110 30.99 -1.28 -21.84
CA VAL A 110 31.46 -1.07 -23.22
C VAL A 110 32.41 -2.19 -23.67
N VAL A 111 33.34 -2.59 -22.80
CA VAL A 111 34.26 -3.72 -23.07
C VAL A 111 33.48 -5.02 -23.25
N GLU A 112 32.47 -5.26 -22.41
CA GLU A 112 31.57 -6.40 -22.48
C GLU A 112 30.88 -6.45 -23.86
N ILE A 113 30.22 -5.37 -24.29
CA ILE A 113 29.54 -5.31 -25.59
C ILE A 113 30.51 -5.58 -26.74
N ALA A 114 31.68 -4.93 -26.72
CA ALA A 114 32.70 -5.12 -27.74
C ALA A 114 33.17 -6.58 -27.81
N ALA A 115 33.44 -7.20 -26.65
CA ALA A 115 33.85 -8.60 -26.57
C ALA A 115 32.75 -9.55 -27.04
N ALA A 116 31.47 -9.29 -26.71
CA ALA A 116 30.34 -10.10 -27.18
C ALA A 116 30.23 -10.11 -28.71
N PHE A 117 30.40 -8.94 -29.33
CA PHE A 117 30.38 -8.82 -30.79
C PHE A 117 31.55 -9.55 -31.44
N VAL A 118 32.77 -9.36 -30.92
CA VAL A 118 33.95 -10.06 -31.43
C VAL A 118 33.75 -11.56 -31.30
N TYR A 119 33.30 -12.04 -30.14
CA TYR A 119 33.01 -13.45 -29.89
C TYR A 119 32.00 -13.99 -30.93
N PHE A 120 30.82 -13.37 -31.06
CA PHE A 120 29.80 -13.87 -31.98
C PHE A 120 30.22 -13.84 -33.46
N TYR A 121 30.77 -12.71 -33.95
CA TYR A 121 31.06 -12.55 -35.38
C TYR A 121 32.33 -13.25 -35.84
N THR A 122 33.25 -13.58 -34.92
CA THR A 122 34.47 -14.32 -35.24
C THR A 122 34.36 -15.81 -34.95
N PHE A 123 33.18 -16.28 -34.52
CA PHE A 123 32.91 -17.70 -34.24
C PHE A 123 33.15 -18.58 -35.48
N GLY A 124 34.18 -19.43 -35.41
CA GLY A 124 34.65 -20.29 -36.50
C GLY A 124 35.55 -19.62 -37.54
N ARG A 125 35.91 -18.34 -37.35
CA ARG A 125 36.87 -17.58 -38.17
C ARG A 125 38.16 -17.28 -37.42
N MET A 126 38.09 -17.10 -36.11
CA MET A 126 39.22 -16.95 -35.20
C MET A 126 39.68 -18.33 -34.71
N ASP A 127 40.97 -18.48 -34.39
CA ASP A 127 41.46 -19.70 -33.74
C ASP A 127 40.80 -19.89 -32.37
N SER A 128 40.52 -21.14 -31.99
CA SER A 128 39.73 -21.44 -30.79
C SER A 128 40.38 -20.93 -29.49
N ALA A 129 41.71 -20.87 -29.42
CA ALA A 129 42.40 -20.42 -28.21
C ALA A 129 42.20 -18.92 -28.00
N THR A 130 42.31 -18.12 -29.06
CA THR A 130 42.03 -16.68 -29.01
C THR A 130 40.53 -16.42 -28.81
N HIS A 131 39.67 -17.19 -29.46
CA HIS A 131 38.22 -17.05 -29.32
C HIS A 131 37.75 -17.29 -27.86
N ILE A 132 38.30 -18.31 -27.20
CA ILE A 132 38.07 -18.54 -25.76
C ILE A 132 38.59 -17.38 -24.90
N LYS A 133 39.73 -16.76 -25.24
CA LYS A 133 40.23 -15.58 -24.51
C LYS A 133 39.28 -14.40 -24.64
N VAL A 134 38.68 -14.18 -25.81
CA VAL A 134 37.64 -13.15 -26.00
C VAL A 134 36.44 -13.45 -25.09
N GLY A 135 36.02 -14.71 -25.00
CA GLY A 135 34.99 -15.12 -24.04
C GLY A 135 35.36 -14.77 -22.59
N TRP A 136 36.61 -15.00 -22.17
CA TRP A 136 37.08 -14.60 -20.83
C TRP A 136 37.11 -13.08 -20.63
N ILE A 137 37.49 -12.31 -21.64
CA ILE A 137 37.42 -10.83 -21.58
C ILE A 137 35.97 -10.40 -21.33
N TYR A 138 35.02 -10.99 -22.07
CA TYR A 138 33.60 -10.75 -21.86
C TYR A 138 33.18 -11.08 -20.42
N PHE A 139 33.47 -12.31 -19.94
CA PHE A 139 33.02 -12.75 -18.62
C PHE A 139 33.61 -11.89 -17.49
N ILE A 140 34.90 -11.56 -17.57
CA ILE A 140 35.55 -10.72 -16.55
C ILE A 140 34.94 -9.32 -16.58
N ALA A 141 34.70 -8.74 -17.77
CA ALA A 141 34.07 -7.42 -17.86
C ALA A 141 32.65 -7.41 -17.28
N ALA A 142 31.81 -8.38 -17.66
CA ALA A 142 30.45 -8.50 -17.13
C ALA A 142 30.44 -8.74 -15.61
N TRP A 143 31.32 -9.60 -15.11
CA TRP A 143 31.46 -9.84 -13.68
C TRP A 143 31.98 -8.61 -12.92
N MET A 144 32.86 -7.80 -13.54
CA MET A 144 33.29 -6.52 -12.96
C MET A 144 32.14 -5.51 -12.89
N SER A 145 31.22 -5.49 -13.86
CA SER A 145 30.00 -4.69 -13.75
C SER A 145 29.15 -5.14 -12.54
N LEU A 146 28.94 -6.45 -12.37
CA LEU A 146 28.27 -6.99 -11.17
C LEU A 146 29.01 -6.59 -9.87
N PHE A 147 30.34 -6.71 -9.85
CA PHE A 147 31.18 -6.34 -8.71
C PHE A 147 30.99 -4.87 -8.31
N LEU A 148 30.98 -3.97 -9.29
CA LEU A 148 30.86 -2.53 -9.07
C LEU A 148 29.46 -2.14 -8.60
N ILE A 149 28.41 -2.58 -9.31
CA ILE A 149 27.04 -2.24 -8.91
C ILE A 149 26.67 -2.85 -7.57
N ASN A 150 27.17 -4.06 -7.25
CA ASN A 150 26.98 -4.71 -5.95
C ASN A 150 27.50 -3.86 -4.79
N GLY A 151 28.66 -3.20 -4.96
CA GLY A 151 29.19 -2.29 -3.94
C GLY A 151 28.28 -1.10 -3.68
N ILE A 152 27.73 -0.50 -4.74
CA ILE A 152 26.89 0.70 -4.66
C ILE A 152 25.49 0.38 -4.10
N ILE A 153 24.87 -0.73 -4.52
CA ILE A 153 23.54 -1.09 -4.01
C ILE A 153 23.61 -1.76 -2.63
N GLY A 154 24.71 -2.43 -2.31
CA GLY A 154 24.91 -3.09 -1.01
C GLY A 154 24.93 -2.10 0.15
N VAL A 155 25.52 -0.92 -0.06
CA VAL A 155 25.59 0.12 0.98
C VAL A 155 24.20 0.64 1.38
N MET A 156 23.20 0.55 0.49
CA MET A 156 21.83 0.98 0.81
C MET A 156 21.18 0.12 1.90
N LEU A 157 21.55 -1.17 1.97
CA LEU A 157 21.02 -2.11 2.97
C LEU A 157 21.93 -2.20 4.20
N THR A 158 23.25 -2.25 3.97
CA THR A 158 24.23 -2.40 5.05
C THR A 158 25.28 -1.27 4.99
N PRO A 159 24.96 -0.02 5.33
CA PRO A 159 25.90 1.08 5.18
C PRO A 159 27.08 0.99 6.16
N GLY A 160 26.87 0.44 7.35
CA GLY A 160 27.90 0.37 8.39
C GLY A 160 28.48 1.76 8.67
N MET A 161 29.81 1.87 8.79
CA MET A 161 30.51 3.13 9.05
C MET A 161 30.34 4.19 7.95
N TRP A 162 29.88 3.81 6.76
CA TRP A 162 29.65 4.77 5.67
C TRP A 162 28.57 5.79 6.01
N ALA A 163 27.58 5.41 6.82
CA ALA A 163 26.51 6.31 7.25
C ALA A 163 27.04 7.56 8.00
N GLU A 164 28.22 7.45 8.62
CA GLU A 164 28.84 8.53 9.39
C GLU A 164 29.85 9.35 8.57
N ASN A 165 30.70 8.68 7.78
CA ASN A 165 31.86 9.31 7.15
C ASN A 165 31.74 9.56 5.64
N MET A 166 30.75 8.92 4.98
CA MET A 166 30.54 8.98 3.53
C MET A 166 31.79 8.63 2.69
N ASP A 167 32.73 7.84 3.25
CA ASP A 167 33.95 7.46 2.55
C ASP A 167 33.69 6.43 1.43
N PHE A 168 34.22 6.70 0.24
CA PHE A 168 34.00 5.86 -0.94
C PHE A 168 34.32 4.39 -0.69
N TRP A 169 35.47 4.06 -0.10
CA TRP A 169 35.92 2.68 0.03
C TRP A 169 35.20 1.94 1.14
N VAL A 170 34.89 2.63 2.24
CA VAL A 170 34.09 2.08 3.35
C VAL A 170 32.67 1.74 2.86
N GLY A 171 32.04 2.62 2.09
CA GLY A 171 30.73 2.35 1.51
C GLY A 171 30.76 1.29 0.42
N PHE A 172 31.76 1.33 -0.46
CA PHE A 172 31.88 0.37 -1.55
C PHE A 172 32.12 -1.06 -1.03
N PHE A 173 33.02 -1.22 -0.05
CA PHE A 173 33.27 -2.49 0.64
C PHE A 173 32.48 -2.60 1.95
N ASN A 174 31.18 -2.35 1.86
CA ASN A 174 30.26 -2.47 2.98
C ASN A 174 30.20 -3.90 3.56
N PRO A 175 29.66 -4.08 4.80
CA PRO A 175 29.64 -5.38 5.48
C PRO A 175 29.05 -6.54 4.67
N SER A 176 28.03 -6.29 3.83
CA SER A 176 27.43 -7.33 3.00
C SER A 176 28.03 -7.48 1.61
N PHE A 177 29.08 -6.73 1.26
CA PHE A 177 29.67 -6.69 -0.08
C PHE A 177 30.01 -8.08 -0.61
N PHE A 178 30.87 -8.82 0.09
CA PHE A 178 31.34 -10.14 -0.33
C PHE A 178 30.23 -11.19 -0.32
N PRO A 179 29.43 -11.37 0.76
CA PRO A 179 28.37 -12.36 0.74
C PRO A 179 27.34 -12.09 -0.37
N SER A 180 26.92 -10.83 -0.57
CA SER A 180 26.03 -10.45 -1.68
C SER A 180 26.66 -10.73 -3.04
N LEU A 181 27.95 -10.40 -3.24
CA LEU A 181 28.65 -10.65 -4.50
C LEU A 181 28.70 -12.13 -4.86
N PHE A 182 29.05 -13.00 -3.92
CA PHE A 182 29.10 -14.45 -4.14
C PHE A 182 27.71 -15.00 -4.42
N PHE A 183 26.72 -14.61 -3.61
CA PHE A 183 25.33 -15.02 -3.79
C PHE A 183 24.81 -14.63 -5.19
N ARG A 184 24.96 -13.37 -5.59
CA ARG A 184 24.58 -12.87 -6.93
C ARG A 184 25.35 -13.57 -8.06
N THR A 185 26.63 -13.86 -7.85
CA THR A 185 27.44 -14.62 -8.83
C THR A 185 26.87 -16.02 -9.05
N PHE A 186 26.50 -16.74 -7.98
CA PHE A 186 25.92 -18.08 -8.11
C PHE A 186 24.51 -18.05 -8.72
N ILE A 187 23.69 -17.05 -8.37
CA ILE A 187 22.41 -16.80 -9.05
C ILE A 187 22.61 -16.56 -10.54
N ALA A 188 23.60 -15.74 -10.92
CA ALA A 188 23.90 -15.45 -12.33
C ALA A 188 24.27 -16.72 -13.10
N VAL A 189 25.11 -17.59 -12.52
CA VAL A 189 25.46 -18.88 -13.11
C VAL A 189 24.25 -19.81 -13.21
N MET A 190 23.36 -19.82 -12.20
CA MET A 190 22.12 -20.60 -12.22
C MET A 190 21.16 -20.12 -13.33
N ILE A 191 20.96 -18.81 -13.45
CA ILE A 191 20.09 -18.22 -14.48
C ILE A 191 20.66 -18.52 -15.88
N ALA A 192 21.98 -18.38 -16.06
CA ALA A 192 22.64 -18.73 -17.32
C ALA A 192 22.47 -20.20 -17.69
N ALA A 193 22.54 -21.09 -16.71
CA ALA A 193 22.23 -22.50 -16.90
C ALA A 193 20.76 -22.71 -17.33
N CYS A 194 19.80 -22.00 -16.75
CA CYS A 194 18.39 -22.07 -17.17
C CYS A 194 18.18 -21.60 -18.62
N TYR A 195 18.87 -20.54 -19.05
CA TYR A 195 18.85 -20.09 -20.45
C TYR A 195 19.55 -21.07 -21.41
N GLY A 196 20.62 -21.72 -20.95
CA GLY A 196 21.26 -22.83 -21.66
C GLY A 196 20.32 -24.01 -21.84
N TYR A 197 19.59 -24.37 -20.79
CA TYR A 197 18.56 -25.43 -20.77
C TYR A 197 17.40 -25.09 -21.72
N TYR A 198 16.94 -23.84 -21.69
CA TYR A 198 15.97 -23.27 -22.63
C TYR A 198 16.44 -23.38 -24.07
N SER A 199 17.66 -22.96 -24.37
CA SER A 199 18.21 -23.03 -25.71
C SER A 199 18.35 -24.47 -26.21
N ALA A 200 18.72 -25.41 -25.33
CA ALA A 200 18.82 -26.83 -25.67
C ALA A 200 17.47 -27.43 -26.09
N SER A 201 16.35 -26.94 -25.54
CA SER A 201 15.00 -27.42 -25.88
C SER A 201 14.60 -27.17 -27.35
N PHE A 202 15.29 -26.25 -28.04
CA PHE A 202 15.07 -25.95 -29.47
C PHE A 202 15.98 -26.74 -30.41
N GLU A 203 16.95 -27.48 -29.88
CA GLU A 203 17.85 -28.26 -30.72
C GLU A 203 17.14 -29.50 -31.28
N LYS A 204 17.31 -29.72 -32.58
CA LYS A 204 16.63 -30.82 -33.30
C LYS A 204 17.40 -32.11 -33.20
N ASP A 205 18.73 -32.01 -33.15
CA ASP A 205 19.60 -33.15 -32.90
C ASP A 205 19.40 -33.63 -31.46
N GLN A 206 18.91 -34.85 -31.32
CA GLN A 206 18.54 -35.42 -30.04
C GLN A 206 19.75 -35.61 -29.12
N ASP A 207 20.90 -36.00 -29.66
CA ASP A 207 22.10 -36.25 -28.86
C ASP A 207 22.68 -34.94 -28.35
N VAL A 208 22.71 -33.90 -29.20
CA VAL A 208 23.13 -32.54 -28.79
C VAL A 208 22.17 -31.97 -27.75
N ARG A 209 20.85 -32.12 -27.97
CA ARG A 209 19.83 -31.67 -27.02
C ARG A 209 20.06 -32.31 -25.65
N GLU A 210 20.19 -33.63 -25.58
CA GLU A 210 20.38 -34.33 -24.31
C GLU A 210 21.72 -33.99 -23.64
N SER A 211 22.80 -33.86 -24.42
CA SER A 211 24.13 -33.50 -23.92
C SER A 211 24.14 -32.09 -23.32
N MET A 212 23.58 -31.11 -24.03
CA MET A 212 23.54 -29.72 -23.58
C MET A 212 22.53 -29.52 -22.45
N THR A 213 21.40 -30.22 -22.47
CA THR A 213 20.43 -30.27 -21.36
C THR A 213 21.09 -30.73 -20.07
N ARG A 214 21.86 -31.84 -20.11
CA ARG A 214 22.61 -32.33 -18.95
C ARG A 214 23.69 -31.36 -18.51
N PHE A 215 24.39 -30.75 -19.46
CA PHE A 215 25.43 -29.77 -19.18
C PHE A 215 24.87 -28.57 -18.41
N SER A 216 23.77 -27.99 -18.90
CA SER A 216 23.05 -26.90 -18.23
C SER A 216 22.53 -27.32 -16.85
N ALA A 217 21.90 -28.48 -16.73
CA ALA A 217 21.37 -28.96 -15.45
C ALA A 217 22.45 -29.13 -14.38
N LYS A 218 23.64 -29.64 -14.74
CA LYS A 218 24.77 -29.73 -13.82
C LYS A 218 25.23 -28.36 -13.32
N TRP A 219 25.29 -27.37 -14.23
CA TRP A 219 25.65 -26.00 -13.87
C TRP A 219 24.64 -25.37 -12.91
N ALA A 220 23.35 -25.53 -13.18
CA ALA A 220 22.28 -25.06 -12.30
C ALA A 220 22.39 -25.70 -10.90
N ILE A 221 22.53 -27.03 -10.82
CA ILE A 221 22.61 -27.72 -9.52
C ILE A 221 23.85 -27.31 -8.73
N VAL A 222 25.02 -27.24 -9.38
CA VAL A 222 26.27 -26.83 -8.70
C VAL A 222 26.16 -25.40 -8.18
N SER A 223 25.65 -24.47 -9.00
CA SER A 223 25.45 -23.09 -8.56
C SER A 223 24.44 -22.97 -7.43
N MET A 224 23.33 -23.73 -7.45
CA MET A 224 22.38 -23.78 -6.33
C MET A 224 23.00 -24.28 -5.03
N VAL A 225 23.85 -25.31 -5.08
CA VAL A 225 24.56 -25.81 -3.88
C VAL A 225 25.52 -24.76 -3.34
N LEU A 226 26.25 -24.05 -4.20
CA LEU A 226 27.16 -22.97 -3.80
C LEU A 226 26.43 -21.72 -3.32
N MET A 227 25.20 -21.50 -3.78
CA MET A 227 24.36 -20.39 -3.38
C MET A 227 23.97 -20.48 -1.90
N ILE A 228 23.72 -21.68 -1.36
CA ILE A 228 23.31 -21.90 0.04
C ILE A 228 24.28 -21.27 1.06
N PRO A 229 25.59 -21.63 1.08
CA PRO A 229 26.51 -21.03 2.05
C PRO A 229 26.66 -19.52 1.87
N SER A 230 26.63 -19.00 0.64
CA SER A 230 26.66 -17.55 0.42
C SER A 230 25.39 -16.84 0.90
N ALA A 231 24.22 -17.49 0.79
CA ALA A 231 22.96 -16.97 1.30
C ALA A 231 22.97 -16.89 2.83
N LEU A 232 23.43 -17.96 3.49
CA LEU A 232 23.59 -17.99 4.95
C LEU A 232 24.59 -16.94 5.43
N TRP A 233 25.71 -16.76 4.71
CA TRP A 233 26.66 -15.70 5.01
C TRP A 233 26.06 -14.31 4.80
N TYR A 234 25.23 -14.12 3.78
CA TYR A 234 24.54 -12.84 3.55
C TYR A 234 23.54 -12.53 4.66
N LEU A 235 22.71 -13.50 5.05
CA LEU A 235 21.78 -13.35 6.17
C LEU A 235 22.52 -12.97 7.46
N ALA A 236 23.64 -13.62 7.75
CA ALA A 236 24.46 -13.32 8.93
C ALA A 236 25.14 -11.94 8.89
N ALA A 237 25.25 -11.30 7.72
CA ALA A 237 25.82 -9.97 7.56
C ALA A 237 24.77 -8.85 7.64
N LEU A 238 23.48 -9.18 7.73
CA LEU A 238 22.42 -8.19 7.84
C LEU A 238 22.39 -7.54 9.23
N PRO A 239 22.10 -6.22 9.33
CA PRO A 239 21.79 -5.56 10.59
C PRO A 239 20.60 -6.24 11.29
N GLU A 240 20.56 -6.19 12.61
CA GLU A 240 19.55 -6.88 13.43
C GLU A 240 18.10 -6.56 13.02
N ALA A 241 17.81 -5.28 12.77
CA ALA A 241 16.49 -4.85 12.30
C ALA A 241 16.10 -5.50 10.96
N ALA A 242 17.01 -5.47 9.97
CA ALA A 242 16.80 -6.09 8.66
C ALA A 242 16.71 -7.62 8.77
N HIS A 243 17.53 -8.24 9.62
CA HIS A 243 17.50 -9.67 9.89
C HIS A 243 16.14 -10.10 10.46
N ASN A 244 15.62 -9.36 11.45
CA ASN A 244 14.32 -9.65 12.07
C ASN A 244 13.16 -9.53 11.08
N MET A 245 13.21 -8.55 10.16
CA MET A 245 12.23 -8.46 9.07
C MET A 245 12.27 -9.69 8.16
N VAL A 246 13.47 -10.14 7.77
CA VAL A 246 13.64 -11.32 6.90
C VAL A 246 13.20 -12.60 7.60
N MET A 247 13.35 -12.68 8.93
CA MET A 247 12.95 -13.84 9.74
C MET A 247 11.45 -13.94 10.02
N GLY A 248 10.63 -13.05 9.46
CA GLY A 248 9.16 -13.19 9.46
C GLY A 248 8.39 -12.02 10.04
N LYS A 249 9.04 -11.00 10.62
CA LYS A 249 8.36 -9.83 11.20
C LYS A 249 7.76 -8.86 10.17
N SER A 250 7.97 -9.09 8.87
CA SER A 250 7.34 -8.29 7.81
C SER A 250 6.33 -9.13 7.04
N PRO A 251 5.02 -8.79 7.08
CA PRO A 251 3.99 -9.47 6.30
C PRO A 251 4.33 -9.50 4.80
N THR A 252 4.96 -8.43 4.28
CA THR A 252 5.37 -8.33 2.88
C THR A 252 6.48 -9.32 2.50
N ILE A 253 7.41 -9.60 3.40
CA ILE A 253 8.49 -10.57 3.18
C ILE A 253 7.94 -11.99 3.35
N ALA A 254 7.14 -12.22 4.40
CA ALA A 254 6.51 -13.50 4.67
C ALA A 254 5.64 -13.96 3.49
N GLY A 255 4.90 -13.05 2.86
CA GLY A 255 4.09 -13.36 1.66
C GLY A 255 4.91 -13.71 0.41
N MET A 256 6.14 -13.19 0.27
CA MET A 256 6.99 -13.44 -0.90
C MET A 256 7.89 -14.66 -0.77
N LEU A 257 8.28 -15.04 0.45
CA LEU A 257 9.19 -16.15 0.71
C LEU A 257 8.73 -17.50 0.08
N PRO A 258 7.43 -17.88 0.12
CA PRO A 258 6.95 -19.09 -0.55
C PRO A 258 7.21 -19.10 -2.05
N TRP A 259 7.09 -17.97 -2.74
CA TRP A 259 7.33 -17.87 -4.18
C TRP A 259 8.80 -18.12 -4.53
N GLY A 260 9.72 -17.59 -3.73
CA GLY A 260 11.16 -17.86 -3.87
C GLY A 260 11.48 -19.33 -3.64
N LEU A 261 10.89 -19.95 -2.61
CA LEU A 261 11.07 -21.37 -2.31
C LEU A 261 10.49 -22.28 -3.40
N ILE A 262 9.28 -21.99 -3.88
CA ILE A 262 8.64 -22.71 -4.99
C ILE A 262 9.48 -22.57 -6.25
N GLY A 263 9.99 -21.36 -6.55
CA GLY A 263 10.91 -21.13 -7.64
C GLY A 263 12.19 -21.97 -7.51
N LEU A 264 12.81 -21.98 -6.34
CA LEU A 264 14.04 -22.72 -6.07
C LEU A 264 13.85 -24.24 -6.21
N VAL A 265 12.82 -24.77 -5.57
CA VAL A 265 12.45 -26.19 -5.64
C VAL A 265 12.06 -26.55 -7.09
N GLY A 266 11.33 -25.68 -7.78
CA GLY A 266 10.97 -25.84 -9.18
C GLY A 266 12.19 -25.98 -10.08
N VAL A 267 13.17 -25.08 -9.96
CA VAL A 267 14.46 -25.20 -10.67
C VAL A 267 15.14 -26.52 -10.31
N LEU A 268 15.26 -26.86 -9.01
CA LEU A 268 15.92 -28.08 -8.56
C LEU A 268 15.28 -29.33 -9.17
N VAL A 269 13.96 -29.46 -9.09
CA VAL A 269 13.19 -30.60 -9.59
C VAL A 269 13.32 -30.71 -11.11
N ILE A 270 13.17 -29.60 -11.85
CA ILE A 270 13.30 -29.60 -13.31
C ILE A 270 14.72 -30.02 -13.72
N MET A 271 15.75 -29.48 -13.05
CA MET A 271 17.15 -29.79 -13.38
C MET A 271 17.51 -31.24 -13.02
N LEU A 272 17.05 -31.77 -11.89
CA LEU A 272 17.28 -33.17 -11.51
C LEU A 272 16.49 -34.15 -12.37
N ALA A 273 15.18 -33.97 -12.49
CA ALA A 273 14.30 -34.90 -13.19
C ALA A 273 14.42 -34.76 -14.72
N GLY A 274 14.21 -33.56 -15.24
CA GLY A 274 14.20 -33.25 -16.67
C GLY A 274 15.58 -32.91 -17.24
N GLY A 275 16.59 -32.68 -16.40
CA GLY A 275 17.94 -32.35 -16.83
C GLY A 275 18.95 -33.48 -16.68
N ILE A 276 18.97 -34.16 -15.52
CA ILE A 276 19.92 -35.23 -15.22
C ILE A 276 19.33 -36.61 -15.49
N TYR A 277 18.21 -36.95 -14.84
CA TYR A 277 17.62 -38.29 -14.85
C TYR A 277 17.00 -38.65 -16.21
N ARG A 278 16.16 -37.77 -16.77
CA ARG A 278 15.48 -37.94 -18.06
C ARG A 278 15.62 -36.68 -18.93
N PRO A 279 16.81 -36.42 -19.53
CA PRO A 279 17.05 -35.23 -20.35
C PRO A 279 16.10 -35.09 -21.55
N ARG A 280 15.51 -36.20 -22.00
CA ARG A 280 14.48 -36.25 -23.05
C ARG A 280 13.21 -35.46 -22.71
N PHE A 281 12.98 -35.18 -21.43
CA PHE A 281 11.83 -34.40 -20.96
C PHE A 281 12.04 -32.88 -21.09
N ASN A 282 13.23 -32.42 -21.52
CA ASN A 282 13.45 -31.02 -21.87
C ASN A 282 12.67 -30.63 -23.13
N SER A 283 11.41 -30.29 -22.93
CA SER A 283 10.52 -29.69 -23.92
C SER A 283 10.46 -28.17 -23.72
N LYS A 284 10.06 -27.42 -24.76
CA LYS A 284 9.98 -25.95 -24.67
C LYS A 284 9.13 -25.47 -23.49
N PRO A 285 7.94 -26.03 -23.19
CA PRO A 285 7.16 -25.62 -22.02
C PRO A 285 7.91 -25.85 -20.70
N VAL A 286 8.53 -27.02 -20.52
CA VAL A 286 9.32 -27.33 -19.32
C VAL A 286 10.48 -26.34 -19.14
N ALA A 287 11.14 -25.99 -20.24
CA ALA A 287 12.23 -25.05 -20.21
C ALA A 287 11.78 -23.61 -19.91
N VAL A 288 10.61 -23.19 -20.43
CA VAL A 288 9.99 -21.90 -20.08
C VAL A 288 9.59 -21.87 -18.61
N VAL A 289 9.01 -22.95 -18.07
CA VAL A 289 8.72 -23.06 -16.63
C VAL A 289 10.00 -22.93 -15.81
N SER A 290 11.13 -23.51 -16.25
CA SER A 290 12.41 -23.34 -15.54
C SER A 290 12.87 -21.88 -15.48
N LEU A 291 12.62 -21.09 -16.52
CA LEU A 291 12.93 -19.66 -16.53
C LEU A 291 12.00 -18.88 -15.60
N PHE A 292 10.70 -19.21 -15.56
CA PHE A 292 9.78 -18.60 -14.59
C PHE A 292 10.14 -18.95 -13.14
N CYS A 293 10.53 -20.19 -12.87
CA CYS A 293 11.03 -20.58 -11.55
C CYS A 293 12.28 -19.78 -11.16
N ALA A 294 13.24 -19.61 -12.09
CA ALA A 294 14.43 -18.79 -11.86
C ALA A 294 14.09 -17.29 -11.68
N LEU A 295 13.11 -16.78 -12.43
CA LEU A 295 12.60 -15.43 -12.28
C LEU A 295 11.93 -15.23 -10.91
N ALA A 296 11.18 -16.21 -10.41
CA ALA A 296 10.58 -16.17 -9.09
C ALA A 296 11.65 -16.11 -7.98
N VAL A 297 12.74 -16.88 -8.10
CA VAL A 297 13.89 -16.78 -7.17
C VAL A 297 14.49 -15.38 -7.20
N MET A 298 14.77 -14.84 -8.39
CA MET A 298 15.37 -13.52 -8.57
C MET A 298 14.45 -12.40 -8.06
N GLY A 299 13.17 -12.44 -8.43
CA GLY A 299 12.17 -11.46 -8.03
C GLY A 299 11.93 -11.45 -6.53
N THR A 300 11.83 -12.64 -5.91
CA THR A 300 11.70 -12.76 -4.46
C THR A 300 12.93 -12.18 -3.75
N PHE A 301 14.13 -12.46 -4.25
CA PHE A 301 15.35 -11.90 -3.67
C PHE A 301 15.40 -10.35 -3.75
N GLU A 302 15.11 -9.75 -4.91
CA GLU A 302 15.10 -8.28 -5.01
C GLU A 302 13.99 -7.65 -4.18
N TRP A 303 12.82 -8.29 -4.08
CA TRP A 303 11.73 -7.84 -3.23
C TRP A 303 12.12 -7.88 -1.74
N ILE A 304 12.69 -8.99 -1.27
CA ILE A 304 13.14 -9.12 0.12
C ILE A 304 14.23 -8.09 0.42
N ARG A 305 15.20 -7.89 -0.48
CA ARG A 305 16.24 -6.87 -0.32
C ARG A 305 15.65 -5.47 -0.18
N GLU A 306 14.63 -5.16 -0.98
CA GLU A 306 13.91 -3.89 -0.95
C GLU A 306 13.08 -3.70 0.32
N ALA A 307 12.39 -4.74 0.76
CA ALA A 307 11.59 -4.70 1.98
C ALA A 307 12.47 -4.63 3.24
N ALA A 308 13.57 -5.37 3.29
CA ALA A 308 14.46 -5.46 4.45
C ALA A 308 15.21 -4.16 4.79
N ARG A 309 15.24 -3.19 3.87
CA ARG A 309 15.82 -1.86 4.14
C ARG A 309 14.83 -0.87 4.75
N ARG A 310 13.53 -1.14 4.69
CA ARG A 310 12.50 -0.25 5.26
C ARG A 310 12.75 -0.08 6.77
N PRO A 311 12.48 1.11 7.36
CA PRO A 311 11.79 2.28 6.80
C PRO A 311 12.69 3.20 5.94
N TYR A 312 13.88 2.74 5.58
CA TYR A 312 14.87 3.52 4.86
C TYR A 312 14.91 3.19 3.37
N VAL A 313 15.28 4.18 2.55
CA VAL A 313 15.81 3.92 1.20
C VAL A 313 17.31 3.65 1.27
N ILE A 314 18.02 4.31 2.19
CA ILE A 314 19.42 4.07 2.55
C ILE A 314 19.46 3.96 4.07
N ASN A 315 19.71 2.74 4.57
CA ASN A 315 19.59 2.40 5.98
C ASN A 315 20.35 3.39 6.88
N GLU A 316 19.71 3.86 7.96
CA GLU A 316 20.25 4.85 8.92
C GLU A 316 20.66 6.23 8.35
N VAL A 317 20.47 6.49 7.05
CA VAL A 317 20.85 7.77 6.41
C VAL A 317 19.63 8.53 5.89
N MET A 318 18.73 7.84 5.18
CA MET A 318 17.61 8.44 4.47
C MET A 318 16.38 7.53 4.51
N TYR A 319 15.25 8.07 4.96
CA TYR A 319 13.96 7.39 4.99
C TYR A 319 13.40 7.15 3.58
N SER A 320 12.45 6.21 3.45
CA SER A 320 11.83 5.87 2.16
C SER A 320 11.11 7.06 1.49
N ASN A 321 10.70 8.07 2.27
CA ASN A 321 10.15 9.34 1.78
C ASN A 321 11.22 10.39 1.43
N SER A 322 12.48 9.98 1.27
CA SER A 322 13.62 10.85 0.91
C SER A 322 14.06 11.87 1.97
N ILE A 323 13.49 11.84 3.19
CA ILE A 323 13.93 12.68 4.30
C ILE A 323 15.22 12.12 4.91
N LEU A 324 16.22 12.98 5.13
CA LEU A 324 17.46 12.58 5.80
C LEU A 324 17.20 12.40 7.30
N LYS A 325 17.73 11.32 7.88
CA LYS A 325 17.53 11.01 9.30
C LYS A 325 18.01 12.14 10.22
N LYS A 326 19.12 12.79 9.86
CA LYS A 326 19.70 13.90 10.63
C LYS A 326 18.85 15.17 10.66
N ASP A 327 17.93 15.33 9.70
CA ASP A 327 17.08 16.53 9.58
C ASP A 327 15.77 16.37 10.38
N ALA A 328 15.48 15.18 10.93
CA ALA A 328 14.23 14.83 11.59
C ALA A 328 13.85 15.78 12.75
N GLU A 329 14.77 16.02 13.69
CA GLU A 329 14.52 16.88 14.86
C GLU A 329 14.21 18.33 14.45
N GLN A 330 14.92 18.83 13.43
CA GLN A 330 14.67 20.15 12.90
C GLN A 330 13.28 20.23 12.24
N LEU A 331 12.90 19.24 11.42
CA LEU A 331 11.59 19.21 10.75
C LEU A 331 10.43 19.14 11.75
N ASN A 332 10.59 18.41 12.85
CA ASN A 332 9.57 18.35 13.91
C ASN A 332 9.43 19.67 14.66
N THR A 333 10.50 20.48 14.73
CA THR A 333 10.49 21.77 15.43
C THR A 333 10.01 22.91 14.54
N ASP A 334 10.54 22.97 13.31
CA ASP A 334 10.30 24.07 12.36
C ASP A 334 9.04 23.85 11.49
N GLY A 335 8.54 22.62 11.40
CA GLY A 335 7.49 22.19 10.47
C GLY A 335 8.01 21.77 9.10
N TYR A 336 7.42 20.71 8.55
CA TYR A 336 7.81 20.20 7.24
C TYR A 336 7.43 21.17 6.12
N LEU A 337 6.21 21.69 6.11
CA LEU A 337 5.70 22.58 5.08
C LEU A 337 6.49 23.90 5.01
N GLN A 338 6.91 24.40 6.17
CA GLN A 338 7.72 25.62 6.25
C GLN A 338 9.10 25.44 5.58
N THR A 339 9.69 24.26 5.71
CA THR A 339 11.04 23.95 5.20
C THR A 339 11.02 23.33 3.80
N ALA A 340 9.88 22.80 3.36
CA ALA A 340 9.73 22.16 2.07
C ALA A 340 9.82 23.17 0.91
N LEU A 341 10.57 22.82 -0.15
CA LEU A 341 10.78 23.69 -1.30
C LEU A 341 9.64 23.62 -2.31
N TRP A 342 9.09 22.42 -2.51
CA TRP A 342 8.10 22.11 -3.55
C TRP A 342 6.70 21.90 -2.97
N VAL A 343 6.28 22.85 -2.13
CA VAL A 343 4.93 22.92 -1.58
C VAL A 343 4.41 24.34 -1.72
N GLU A 344 3.12 24.46 -2.00
CA GLU A 344 2.37 25.71 -2.07
C GLU A 344 2.03 26.23 -0.68
N ASN A 345 1.56 25.35 0.23
CA ASN A 345 1.20 25.71 1.58
C ASN A 345 2.45 25.66 2.48
N LYS A 346 2.82 26.79 3.09
CA LYS A 346 3.99 26.89 4.01
C LYS A 346 3.62 26.77 5.48
N ALA A 347 2.33 26.83 5.79
CA ALA A 347 1.80 26.73 7.14
C ALA A 347 0.38 26.16 7.06
N VAL A 348 -0.06 25.55 8.15
CA VAL A 348 -1.44 25.09 8.33
C VAL A 348 -2.27 26.26 8.87
N GLY A 349 -3.33 26.61 8.17
CA GLY A 349 -4.35 27.59 8.52
C GLY A 349 -5.74 26.96 8.40
N THR A 350 -6.76 27.63 8.93
CA THR A 350 -8.14 27.11 8.96
C THR A 350 -8.75 26.91 7.57
N ASP A 351 -8.29 27.68 6.59
CA ASP A 351 -8.77 27.68 5.21
C ASP A 351 -8.03 26.69 4.30
N ASN A 352 -6.88 26.14 4.72
CA ASN A 352 -6.06 25.26 3.90
C ASN A 352 -5.72 23.90 4.52
N ILE A 353 -6.38 23.50 5.62
CA ILE A 353 -6.09 22.25 6.34
C ILE A 353 -6.01 21.04 5.39
N LEU A 354 -7.00 20.88 4.51
CA LEU A 354 -7.06 19.74 3.59
C LEU A 354 -5.96 19.80 2.51
N ALA A 355 -5.69 20.99 1.96
CA ALA A 355 -4.65 21.18 0.95
C ALA A 355 -3.24 20.97 1.54
N ALA A 356 -3.00 21.48 2.74
CA ALA A 356 -1.77 21.24 3.49
C ALA A 356 -1.60 19.75 3.84
N GLY A 357 -2.69 19.08 4.23
CA GLY A 357 -2.73 17.64 4.48
C GLY A 357 -2.42 16.81 3.24
N GLU A 358 -2.94 17.19 2.08
CA GLU A 358 -2.62 16.55 0.80
C GLU A 358 -1.13 16.67 0.47
N GLU A 359 -0.54 17.84 0.62
CA GLU A 359 0.89 18.03 0.37
C GLU A 359 1.75 17.19 1.33
N LEU A 360 1.38 17.12 2.61
CA LEU A 360 2.04 16.23 3.58
C LEU A 360 1.93 14.76 3.16
N PHE A 361 0.76 14.32 2.67
CA PHE A 361 0.57 12.96 2.16
C PHE A 361 1.48 12.68 0.96
N ILE A 362 1.48 13.57 -0.05
CA ILE A 362 2.30 13.44 -1.26
C ILE A 362 3.79 13.34 -0.91
N HIS A 363 4.24 14.12 0.07
CA HIS A 363 5.65 14.21 0.40
C HIS A 363 6.13 13.14 1.39
N GLN A 364 5.29 12.68 2.32
CA GLN A 364 5.72 11.79 3.40
C GLN A 364 5.13 10.39 3.31
N CYS A 365 3.91 10.23 2.80
CA CYS A 365 3.18 8.96 2.81
C CYS A 365 3.18 8.26 1.44
N TYR A 366 3.06 9.01 0.34
CA TYR A 366 2.94 8.49 -1.02
C TYR A 366 4.14 7.64 -1.47
N ALA A 367 5.32 7.86 -0.89
CA ALA A 367 6.49 7.00 -1.15
C ALA A 367 6.22 5.51 -0.84
N CYS A 368 5.25 5.22 0.04
CA CYS A 368 4.86 3.87 0.43
C CYS A 368 3.39 3.54 0.15
N HIS A 369 2.51 4.54 0.08
CA HIS A 369 1.07 4.37 -0.06
C HIS A 369 0.53 4.88 -1.40
N THR A 370 -0.40 4.12 -1.97
CA THR A 370 -1.23 4.58 -3.09
C THR A 370 -2.58 5.08 -2.58
N VAL A 371 -3.32 5.81 -3.40
CA VAL A 371 -4.70 6.22 -3.13
C VAL A 371 -5.61 5.45 -4.08
N ASN A 372 -6.49 4.60 -3.54
CA ASN A 372 -7.35 3.69 -4.31
C ASN A 372 -6.55 2.79 -5.29
N GLY A 373 -5.29 2.53 -4.96
CA GLY A 373 -4.35 1.83 -5.82
C GLY A 373 -4.19 0.35 -5.50
N PHE A 374 -3.38 -0.33 -6.32
CA PHE A 374 -3.13 -1.77 -6.14
C PHE A 374 -2.17 -2.11 -5.00
N ASN A 375 -1.30 -1.16 -4.61
CA ASN A 375 -0.19 -1.45 -3.70
C ASN A 375 -0.23 -0.53 -2.47
N ASN A 376 -0.42 -1.13 -1.29
CA ASN A 376 -0.50 -0.42 -0.01
C ASN A 376 -1.46 0.77 -0.06
N ASP A 377 -2.70 0.52 -0.47
CA ASP A 377 -3.75 1.53 -0.57
C ASP A 377 -4.04 2.16 0.80
N ILE A 378 -3.87 3.48 0.91
CA ILE A 378 -4.11 4.20 2.16
C ILE A 378 -5.58 4.16 2.57
N VAL A 379 -6.51 4.17 1.61
CA VAL A 379 -7.96 4.19 1.86
C VAL A 379 -8.34 2.92 2.60
N LYS A 380 -8.00 1.76 2.06
CA LYS A 380 -8.23 0.46 2.72
C LYS A 380 -7.48 0.32 4.04
N ALA A 381 -6.26 0.84 4.13
CA ALA A 381 -5.45 0.72 5.33
C ALA A 381 -5.96 1.59 6.50
N SER A 382 -6.71 2.65 6.21
CA SER A 382 -7.22 3.62 7.21
C SER A 382 -8.75 3.61 7.35
N GLN A 383 -9.46 2.77 6.59
CA GLN A 383 -10.92 2.74 6.54
C GLN A 383 -11.61 2.57 7.90
N ASN A 384 -10.97 1.90 8.87
CA ASN A 384 -11.52 1.67 10.21
C ASN A 384 -11.12 2.74 11.23
N MET A 385 -10.30 3.72 10.85
CA MET A 385 -9.77 4.71 11.79
C MET A 385 -10.57 6.02 11.71
N SER A 386 -11.00 6.55 12.86
CA SER A 386 -11.55 7.91 12.98
C SER A 386 -10.48 8.99 12.75
N PHE A 387 -10.89 10.25 12.53
CA PHE A 387 -9.97 11.39 12.44
C PHE A 387 -9.07 11.52 13.69
N ARG A 388 -9.65 11.32 14.89
CA ARG A 388 -8.92 11.34 16.17
C ARG A 388 -7.92 10.18 16.25
N ALA A 389 -8.34 8.96 15.92
CA ALA A 389 -7.46 7.80 15.91
C ALA A 389 -6.29 7.99 14.92
N LEU A 390 -6.56 8.52 13.72
CA LEU A 390 -5.53 8.83 12.72
C LEU A 390 -4.52 9.87 13.24
N THR A 391 -5.00 10.96 13.86
CA THR A 391 -4.13 12.00 14.42
C THR A 391 -3.14 11.42 15.42
N LYS A 392 -3.62 10.65 16.41
CA LYS A 392 -2.75 10.01 17.41
C LYS A 392 -1.86 8.92 16.83
N TYR A 393 -2.37 8.20 15.83
CA TYR A 393 -1.61 7.16 15.16
C TYR A 393 -0.43 7.74 14.38
N ILE A 394 -0.60 8.87 13.68
CA ILE A 394 0.46 9.55 12.90
C ILE A 394 1.71 9.81 13.75
N ASP A 395 1.54 10.22 15.01
CA ASP A 395 2.66 10.50 15.92
C ASP A 395 3.38 9.21 16.39
N GLN A 396 2.69 8.08 16.33
CA GLN A 396 3.17 6.79 16.83
C GLN A 396 3.44 5.75 15.72
N ILE A 397 3.40 6.16 14.44
CA ILE A 397 3.45 5.22 13.30
C ILE A 397 4.72 4.37 13.30
N HIS A 398 5.86 4.96 13.66
CA HIS A 398 7.13 4.26 13.61
C HIS A 398 7.29 3.28 14.78
N GLN A 399 6.69 3.58 15.93
CA GLN A 399 6.66 2.70 17.10
C GLN A 399 5.76 1.50 16.81
N LYS A 400 4.52 1.75 16.33
CA LYS A 400 3.55 0.70 16.01
C LYS A 400 3.94 -0.12 14.79
N ARG A 401 4.56 0.51 13.78
CA ARG A 401 5.01 -0.14 12.53
C ARG A 401 6.41 0.33 12.17
N TYR A 402 7.42 -0.32 12.73
CA TYR A 402 8.84 0.01 12.51
C TYR A 402 9.27 0.12 11.04
N PHE A 403 8.61 -0.59 10.13
CA PHE A 403 8.88 -0.51 8.69
C PHE A 403 8.31 0.74 8.00
N MET A 404 7.51 1.55 8.69
CA MET A 404 7.06 2.88 8.23
C MET A 404 8.01 3.96 8.76
N PRO A 405 8.40 4.97 7.94
CA PRO A 405 9.13 6.13 8.44
C PRO A 405 8.31 6.87 9.51
N PRO A 406 8.96 7.47 10.53
CA PRO A 406 8.27 8.40 11.42
C PRO A 406 7.76 9.62 10.63
N PHE A 407 6.63 10.16 11.08
CA PHE A 407 6.11 11.42 10.57
C PHE A 407 7.05 12.55 10.97
N MET A 408 7.30 13.46 10.04
CA MET A 408 8.17 14.61 10.24
C MET A 408 7.34 15.88 10.13
N GLY A 409 7.10 16.57 11.23
CA GLY A 409 6.27 17.77 11.23
C GLY A 409 5.74 18.13 12.60
N THR A 410 4.99 19.23 12.67
CA THR A 410 4.34 19.68 13.91
C THR A 410 3.00 18.94 14.14
N ASP A 411 2.48 19.00 15.37
CA ASP A 411 1.14 18.46 15.69
C ASP A 411 0.04 19.03 14.79
N GLN A 412 0.16 20.30 14.38
CA GLN A 412 -0.78 20.92 13.44
C GLN A 412 -0.69 20.30 12.04
N GLU A 413 0.51 19.96 11.59
CA GLU A 413 0.72 19.24 10.33
C GLU A 413 0.23 17.79 10.42
N ALA A 414 0.44 17.11 11.55
CA ALA A 414 -0.11 15.77 11.78
C ALA A 414 -1.65 15.77 11.70
N LYS A 415 -2.30 16.76 12.32
CA LYS A 415 -3.75 16.98 12.23
C LYS A 415 -4.20 17.28 10.79
N ALA A 416 -3.47 18.12 10.05
CA ALA A 416 -3.79 18.40 8.65
C ALA A 416 -3.70 17.13 7.79
N LEU A 417 -2.68 16.31 7.98
CA LEU A 417 -2.55 15.01 7.32
C LEU A 417 -3.71 14.06 7.66
N ALA A 418 -4.07 13.96 8.95
CA ALA A 418 -5.23 13.18 9.37
C ALA A 418 -6.54 13.68 8.76
N ALA A 419 -6.71 15.00 8.67
CA ALA A 419 -7.90 15.64 8.11
C ALA A 419 -8.04 15.33 6.62
N TYR A 420 -6.94 15.35 5.87
CA TYR A 420 -6.95 14.93 4.46
C TYR A 420 -7.31 13.45 4.30
N ILE A 421 -6.72 12.56 5.11
CA ILE A 421 -6.99 11.11 5.01
C ILE A 421 -8.44 10.81 5.43
N ALA A 422 -8.89 11.31 6.59
CA ALA A 422 -10.23 11.05 7.10
C ALA A 422 -11.31 11.77 6.28
N GLY A 423 -11.16 13.06 6.07
CA GLY A 423 -12.14 13.89 5.38
C GLY A 423 -12.13 13.67 3.87
N SER A 424 -11.01 14.01 3.22
CA SER A 424 -10.96 14.01 1.75
C SER A 424 -10.94 12.60 1.14
N LEU A 425 -10.25 11.64 1.75
CA LEU A 425 -10.12 10.29 1.18
C LEU A 425 -11.19 9.31 1.65
N LEU A 426 -11.62 9.40 2.92
CA LEU A 426 -12.60 8.47 3.51
C LEU A 426 -14.01 9.06 3.65
N GLY A 427 -14.20 10.37 3.48
CA GLY A 427 -15.50 11.03 3.66
C GLY A 427 -15.98 11.07 5.12
N LYS A 428 -15.07 10.91 6.09
CA LYS A 428 -15.39 10.91 7.52
C LYS A 428 -15.42 12.32 8.09
N GLU A 429 -16.21 12.52 9.13
CA GLU A 429 -16.26 13.80 9.84
C GLU A 429 -14.92 14.17 10.47
N ILE A 430 -14.56 15.45 10.34
CA ILE A 430 -13.35 16.07 10.88
C ILE A 430 -13.75 16.91 12.11
N ALA A 431 -14.39 16.28 13.09
CA ALA A 431 -14.74 16.93 14.36
C ALA A 431 -13.65 16.67 15.40
N GLU A 432 -13.09 17.74 15.99
CA GLU A 432 -12.42 17.65 17.29
C GLU A 432 -13.49 17.75 18.37
N ASP A 433 -14.23 16.67 18.63
CA ASP A 433 -15.14 16.70 19.77
C ASP A 433 -14.32 16.87 21.04
N SER A 434 -14.53 18.00 21.72
CA SER A 434 -14.05 18.23 23.07
C SER A 434 -14.83 17.31 24.00
N VAL A 435 -14.44 16.05 24.08
CA VAL A 435 -14.92 15.13 25.11
C VAL A 435 -14.28 15.52 26.44
N THR A 436 -14.75 16.61 27.03
CA THR A 436 -14.76 16.75 28.48
C THR A 436 -15.99 16.03 28.99
N THR A 437 -15.94 14.71 29.20
CA THR A 437 -17.03 14.01 29.91
C THR A 437 -16.51 12.81 30.69
N GLN A 438 -16.90 12.78 31.97
CA GLN A 438 -16.70 11.69 32.92
C GLN A 438 -17.64 10.52 32.57
N GLY A 439 -17.23 9.28 32.86
CA GLY A 439 -18.06 8.06 32.74
C GLY A 439 -17.95 7.33 31.39
N ALA A 440 -18.73 6.25 31.22
CA ALA A 440 -18.67 5.20 30.16
C ALA A 440 -18.27 5.62 28.73
N PHE A 441 -18.57 6.84 28.30
CA PHE A 441 -18.07 7.44 27.04
C PHE A 441 -16.53 7.46 26.92
N ALA A 442 -15.84 7.47 28.06
CA ALA A 442 -14.38 7.44 28.08
C ALA A 442 -13.81 6.06 27.69
N GLY A 443 -14.49 4.96 27.99
CA GLY A 443 -14.02 3.61 27.65
C GLY A 443 -14.06 3.32 26.15
N ALA A 444 -15.17 3.68 25.49
CA ALA A 444 -15.31 3.60 24.03
C ALA A 444 -14.30 4.51 23.32
N ALA A 445 -14.06 5.72 23.84
CA ALA A 445 -13.06 6.63 23.30
C ALA A 445 -11.62 6.10 23.47
N VAL A 446 -11.31 5.44 24.58
CA VAL A 446 -10.01 4.76 24.79
C VAL A 446 -9.88 3.56 23.85
N PHE A 447 -10.94 2.79 23.63
CA PHE A 447 -10.93 1.70 22.64
C PHE A 447 -10.67 2.22 21.23
N GLU A 448 -11.38 3.27 20.83
CA GLU A 448 -11.21 3.92 19.52
C GLU A 448 -9.78 4.48 19.36
N GLU A 449 -9.16 4.92 20.45
CA GLU A 449 -7.81 5.47 20.40
C GLU A 449 -6.71 4.42 20.30
N HIS A 450 -6.87 3.29 20.99
CA HIS A 450 -5.79 2.33 21.18
C HIS A 450 -5.98 1.02 20.42
N CYS A 451 -7.22 0.66 20.09
CA CYS A 451 -7.58 -0.67 19.57
C CYS A 451 -8.20 -0.63 18.17
N SER A 452 -8.90 0.46 17.77
CA SER A 452 -9.65 0.50 16.49
C SER A 452 -8.77 0.42 15.23
N ALA A 453 -7.48 0.75 15.35
CA ALA A 453 -6.52 0.62 14.26
C ALA A 453 -6.37 -0.84 13.75
N CYS A 454 -6.72 -1.83 14.58
CA CYS A 454 -6.63 -3.25 14.25
C CYS A 454 -7.92 -4.04 14.50
N HIS A 455 -8.84 -3.52 15.32
CA HIS A 455 -10.04 -4.22 15.77
C HIS A 455 -11.31 -3.42 15.50
N VAL A 456 -12.39 -4.12 15.16
CA VAL A 456 -13.75 -3.59 15.27
C VAL A 456 -14.31 -4.08 16.60
N ALA A 457 -15.04 -3.24 17.34
CA ALA A 457 -15.51 -3.59 18.69
C ALA A 457 -16.41 -4.84 18.69
N GLU A 458 -17.31 -4.94 17.71
CA GLU A 458 -18.23 -6.07 17.52
C GLU A 458 -17.48 -7.39 17.27
N ASP A 459 -16.40 -7.37 16.49
CA ASP A 459 -15.58 -8.55 16.18
C ASP A 459 -14.85 -9.10 17.42
N LEU A 460 -14.69 -8.27 18.46
CA LEU A 460 -14.04 -8.65 19.71
C LEU A 460 -15.00 -9.20 20.75
N ALA A 461 -16.31 -8.95 20.63
CA ALA A 461 -17.29 -9.43 21.59
C ALA A 461 -17.15 -10.94 21.87
N PRO A 462 -17.04 -11.85 20.87
CA PRO A 462 -16.89 -13.28 21.14
C PRO A 462 -15.62 -13.66 21.93
N ALA A 463 -14.58 -12.83 21.90
CA ALA A 463 -13.32 -13.09 22.61
C ALA A 463 -13.39 -12.77 24.11
N PHE A 464 -14.39 -11.99 24.53
CA PHE A 464 -14.60 -11.58 25.92
C PHE A 464 -15.83 -12.22 26.56
N ASP A 465 -16.52 -13.13 25.86
CA ASP A 465 -17.67 -13.86 26.39
C ASP A 465 -17.27 -14.74 27.58
N GLY A 466 -17.90 -14.52 28.74
CA GLY A 466 -17.64 -15.24 29.99
C GLY A 466 -16.30 -14.95 30.65
N VAL A 467 -15.55 -13.93 30.22
CA VAL A 467 -14.29 -13.50 30.83
C VAL A 467 -14.59 -12.47 31.92
N ALA A 468 -14.01 -12.63 33.12
CA ALA A 468 -14.24 -11.69 34.22
C ALA A 468 -13.50 -10.36 34.01
N PHE A 469 -14.06 -9.26 34.52
CA PHE A 469 -13.48 -7.92 34.43
C PHE A 469 -11.99 -7.85 34.83
N GLU A 470 -11.60 -8.48 35.94
CA GLU A 470 -10.20 -8.51 36.38
C GLU A 470 -9.27 -9.27 35.42
N GLU A 471 -9.81 -10.27 34.72
CA GLU A 471 -9.08 -11.05 33.73
C GLU A 471 -8.89 -10.26 32.43
N ILE A 472 -9.90 -9.50 31.99
CA ILE A 472 -9.80 -8.56 30.86
C ILE A 472 -8.72 -7.51 31.16
N SER A 473 -8.72 -6.92 32.36
CA SER A 473 -7.69 -5.95 32.76
C SER A 473 -6.29 -6.57 32.79
N LEU A 474 -6.17 -7.83 33.24
CA LEU A 474 -4.88 -8.53 33.23
C LEU A 474 -4.40 -8.78 31.79
N MET A 475 -5.29 -9.21 30.90
CA MET A 475 -5.01 -9.47 29.49
C MET A 475 -4.49 -8.21 28.76
N LEU A 476 -5.06 -7.04 29.03
CA LEU A 476 -4.56 -5.77 28.48
C LEU A 476 -3.09 -5.51 28.83
N GLY A 477 -2.60 -6.01 29.96
CA GLY A 477 -1.19 -5.90 30.37
C GLY A 477 -0.25 -6.93 29.73
N THR A 478 -0.79 -7.96 29.06
CA THR A 478 -0.04 -9.09 28.51
C THR A 478 -0.49 -9.43 27.08
N LEU A 479 -0.95 -8.43 26.32
CA LEU A 479 -1.46 -8.64 24.95
C LEU A 479 -0.43 -9.28 24.02
N ASN A 480 0.85 -9.01 24.26
CA ASN A 480 1.99 -9.61 23.55
C ASN A 480 2.15 -11.12 23.79
N GLU A 481 1.52 -11.66 24.83
CA GLU A 481 1.48 -13.11 25.07
C GLU A 481 0.34 -13.79 24.29
N LEU A 482 -0.67 -13.01 23.86
CA LEU A 482 -1.80 -13.48 23.04
C LEU A 482 -1.49 -13.41 21.54
N SER A 483 -0.77 -12.39 21.12
CA SER A 483 -0.27 -12.25 19.75
C SER A 483 1.02 -11.46 19.74
N ASP A 484 2.03 -11.95 19.01
CA ASP A 484 3.31 -11.25 18.83
C ASP A 484 3.15 -9.85 18.18
N GLU A 485 1.99 -9.58 17.56
CA GLU A 485 1.64 -8.32 16.88
C GLU A 485 0.93 -7.30 17.79
N MET A 486 0.54 -7.69 19.01
CA MET A 486 -0.12 -6.81 19.98
C MET A 486 0.85 -6.47 21.11
N GLU A 487 1.09 -5.19 21.39
CA GLU A 487 1.89 -4.78 22.56
C GLU A 487 1.02 -4.64 23.81
N PRO A 488 1.57 -4.79 25.03
CA PRO A 488 0.85 -4.43 26.26
C PRO A 488 0.25 -3.03 26.16
N PHE A 489 -0.97 -2.87 26.66
CA PHE A 489 -1.65 -1.59 26.67
C PHE A 489 -0.79 -0.54 27.40
N ALA A 490 -0.46 0.54 26.69
CA ALA A 490 0.48 1.57 27.13
C ALA A 490 -0.20 2.82 27.72
N GLY A 491 -1.52 2.82 27.86
CA GLY A 491 -2.27 3.90 28.52
C GLY A 491 -2.07 3.91 30.03
N SER A 492 -2.56 4.96 30.68
CA SER A 492 -2.61 5.08 32.14
C SER A 492 -3.48 3.99 32.78
N ASP A 493 -3.27 3.73 34.08
CA ASP A 493 -4.10 2.78 34.82
C ASP A 493 -5.61 3.14 34.76
N GLU A 494 -5.91 4.43 34.70
CA GLU A 494 -7.27 4.97 34.56
C GLU A 494 -7.85 4.66 33.17
N GLU A 495 -7.10 4.91 32.09
CA GLU A 495 -7.50 4.54 30.73
C GLU A 495 -7.67 3.03 30.57
N LYS A 496 -6.81 2.26 31.25
CA LYS A 496 -6.88 0.80 31.24
C LYS A 496 -8.18 0.29 31.89
N GLU A 497 -8.57 0.89 33.01
CA GLU A 497 -9.83 0.57 33.70
C GLU A 497 -11.06 0.95 32.84
N MET A 498 -11.01 2.13 32.22
CA MET A 498 -12.06 2.58 31.29
C MET A 498 -12.19 1.67 30.06
N LEU A 499 -11.08 1.25 29.46
CA LEU A 499 -11.05 0.29 28.35
C LEU A 499 -11.58 -1.09 28.77
N THR A 500 -11.20 -1.54 29.98
CA THR A 500 -11.69 -2.82 30.54
C THR A 500 -13.20 -2.81 30.67
N GLY A 501 -13.78 -1.72 31.23
CA GLY A 501 -15.23 -1.60 31.37
C GLY A 501 -15.96 -1.54 30.04
N TYR A 502 -15.38 -0.90 29.02
CA TYR A 502 -15.97 -0.92 27.68
C TYR A 502 -15.96 -2.32 27.06
N LEU A 503 -14.81 -3.02 27.13
CA LEU A 503 -14.69 -4.38 26.57
C LEU A 503 -15.59 -5.40 27.27
N ASP A 504 -15.78 -5.27 28.59
CA ASP A 504 -16.72 -6.09 29.36
C ASP A 504 -18.17 -5.80 28.97
N SER A 505 -18.51 -4.52 28.75
CA SER A 505 -19.85 -4.11 28.34
C SER A 505 -20.27 -4.61 26.96
N LEU A 506 -19.33 -5.06 26.12
CA LEU A 506 -19.64 -5.67 24.81
C LEU A 506 -20.42 -6.99 24.94
N ASN A 507 -20.37 -7.68 26.08
CA ASN A 507 -21.11 -8.93 26.31
C ASN A 507 -21.98 -8.93 27.57
N ASN A 508 -21.71 -8.06 28.54
CA ASN A 508 -22.44 -7.96 29.79
C ASN A 508 -22.99 -6.53 29.99
N PRO A 509 -24.02 -6.10 29.24
CA PRO A 509 -24.56 -4.76 29.35
C PRO A 509 -25.16 -4.44 30.74
N ASP A 510 -25.55 -5.47 31.50
CA ASP A 510 -26.27 -5.33 32.79
C ASP A 510 -25.38 -5.36 34.05
N ASP A 511 -24.11 -5.75 33.97
CA ASP A 511 -23.26 -6.00 35.16
C ASP A 511 -22.25 -4.85 35.45
N SER A 512 -22.48 -3.67 34.87
CA SER A 512 -21.67 -2.48 35.14
C SER A 512 -21.84 -2.03 36.60
N GLN A 513 -20.81 -2.28 37.41
CA GLN A 513 -20.75 -1.74 38.77
C GLN A 513 -20.68 -0.21 38.71
N GLY A 514 -21.83 0.43 38.87
CA GLY A 514 -21.95 1.85 39.18
C GLY A 514 -21.95 2.78 37.97
N ILE A 515 -22.95 2.68 37.11
CA ILE A 515 -23.32 3.75 36.17
C ILE A 515 -24.82 3.94 36.27
N SER A 516 -25.25 5.06 36.89
CA SER A 516 -26.66 5.43 36.98
C SER A 516 -27.05 6.31 35.80
N GLU A 517 -28.26 6.05 35.32
CA GLU A 517 -29.01 6.75 34.27
C GLU A 517 -28.62 6.33 32.85
N THR A 518 -29.40 5.36 32.35
CA THR A 518 -29.66 5.08 30.95
C THR A 518 -29.88 6.40 30.21
N PRO A 519 -29.17 6.67 29.09
CA PRO A 519 -29.61 7.71 28.17
C PRO A 519 -31.00 7.31 27.67
N GLN A 520 -31.94 8.25 27.58
CA GLN A 520 -33.15 8.03 26.79
C GLN A 520 -32.72 7.66 25.36
N MET A 521 -32.76 6.37 25.02
CA MET A 521 -32.68 5.89 23.64
C MET A 521 -33.91 6.41 22.90
N GLY A 522 -33.71 7.21 21.86
CA GLY A 522 -34.80 7.57 20.96
C GLY A 522 -35.13 6.37 20.06
N GLY A 523 -36.41 6.19 19.70
CA GLY A 523 -36.83 5.12 18.78
C GLY A 523 -36.15 5.18 17.39
N GLU A 524 -35.59 6.34 17.02
CA GLU A 524 -34.76 6.54 15.83
C GLU A 524 -33.44 5.74 15.90
N LEU A 525 -32.74 5.76 17.04
CA LEU A 525 -31.53 4.98 17.25
C LEU A 525 -31.82 3.48 17.24
N VAL A 526 -32.93 3.06 17.84
CA VAL A 526 -33.38 1.64 17.80
C VAL A 526 -33.67 1.21 16.35
N PHE A 527 -34.19 2.11 15.52
CA PHE A 527 -34.38 1.86 14.09
C PHE A 527 -33.04 1.79 13.35
N GLU A 528 -32.11 2.69 13.63
CA GLU A 528 -30.77 2.68 13.04
C GLU A 528 -30.03 1.36 13.34
N ASP A 529 -30.05 0.91 14.59
CA ASP A 529 -29.28 -0.26 15.02
C ASP A 529 -29.86 -1.58 14.50
N HIS A 530 -31.20 -1.67 14.34
CA HIS A 530 -31.86 -2.93 14.02
C HIS A 530 -32.46 -3.02 12.63
N CYS A 531 -32.69 -1.89 11.94
CA CYS A 531 -33.45 -1.85 10.68
C CYS A 531 -32.69 -1.13 9.55
N SER A 532 -31.77 -0.20 9.83
CA SER A 532 -31.10 0.60 8.79
C SER A 532 -30.22 -0.19 7.83
N ALA A 533 -29.74 -1.36 8.25
CA ALA A 533 -28.95 -2.25 7.41
C ALA A 533 -29.70 -2.70 6.14
N CYS A 534 -31.04 -2.71 6.19
CA CYS A 534 -31.90 -3.18 5.10
C CYS A 534 -32.94 -2.14 4.66
N HIS A 535 -33.28 -1.16 5.50
CA HIS A 535 -34.34 -0.20 5.26
C HIS A 535 -33.89 1.24 5.51
N VAL A 536 -34.21 2.14 4.58
CA VAL A 536 -34.11 3.59 4.82
C VAL A 536 -35.42 4.06 5.45
N ALA A 537 -35.37 4.85 6.53
CA ALA A 537 -36.56 5.26 7.28
C ALA A 537 -37.63 5.94 6.40
N GLU A 538 -37.19 6.79 5.48
CA GLU A 538 -38.05 7.52 4.52
C GLU A 538 -38.79 6.59 3.55
N ASP A 539 -38.22 5.43 3.21
CA ASP A 539 -38.80 4.46 2.27
C ASP A 539 -39.85 3.54 2.93
N LEU A 540 -39.89 3.51 4.27
CA LEU A 540 -40.82 2.68 5.04
C LEU A 540 -42.14 3.39 5.36
N ALA A 541 -42.17 4.72 5.36
CA ALA A 541 -43.37 5.50 5.68
C ALA A 541 -44.62 5.06 4.88
N PRO A 542 -44.56 4.77 3.56
CA PRO A 542 -45.72 4.30 2.81
C PRO A 542 -46.21 2.89 3.20
N ALA A 543 -45.34 2.06 3.80
CA ALA A 543 -45.67 0.69 4.21
C ALA A 543 -46.46 0.66 5.53
N PHE A 544 -46.39 1.73 6.32
CA PHE A 544 -47.10 1.88 7.58
C PHE A 544 -48.29 2.84 7.49
N ASP A 545 -48.59 3.41 6.31
CA ASP A 545 -49.75 4.29 6.06
C ASP A 545 -51.08 3.64 6.47
N GLY A 546 -51.77 4.26 7.43
CA GLY A 546 -53.04 3.80 7.99
C GLY A 546 -52.97 2.62 8.98
N VAL A 547 -51.78 2.20 9.41
CA VAL A 547 -51.57 1.17 10.44
C VAL A 547 -51.52 1.81 11.83
N ALA A 548 -52.26 1.26 12.80
CA ALA A 548 -52.23 1.76 14.18
C ALA A 548 -50.99 1.27 14.96
N SER A 549 -50.50 2.06 15.92
CA SER A 549 -49.27 1.75 16.67
C SER A 549 -49.33 0.41 17.42
N ASP A 550 -50.51 -0.03 17.87
CA ASP A 550 -50.70 -1.36 18.47
C ASP A 550 -50.57 -2.51 17.45
N GLU A 551 -50.93 -2.28 16.19
CA GLU A 551 -50.71 -3.22 15.09
C GLU A 551 -49.22 -3.26 14.67
N ILE A 552 -48.51 -2.12 14.69
CA ILE A 552 -47.06 -2.06 14.44
C ILE A 552 -46.29 -2.88 15.50
N LEU A 553 -46.65 -2.74 16.78
CA LEU A 553 -46.04 -3.48 17.87
C LEU A 553 -46.21 -5.01 17.71
N VAL A 554 -47.39 -5.45 17.24
CA VAL A 554 -47.65 -6.86 16.95
C VAL A 554 -46.86 -7.32 15.72
N MET A 555 -46.78 -6.50 14.66
CA MET A 555 -46.02 -6.81 13.45
C MET A 555 -44.52 -6.98 13.71
N LEU A 556 -43.92 -6.13 14.56
CA LEU A 556 -42.52 -6.28 14.95
C LEU A 556 -42.24 -7.65 15.60
N GLY A 557 -43.23 -8.26 16.26
CA GLY A 557 -43.11 -9.61 16.84
C GLY A 557 -43.36 -10.76 15.86
N THR A 558 -43.78 -10.47 14.63
CA THR A 558 -44.21 -11.43 13.61
C THR A 558 -43.67 -11.10 12.22
N LEU A 559 -42.53 -10.40 12.13
CA LEU A 559 -41.92 -9.95 10.86
C LEU A 559 -41.64 -11.10 9.87
N ASN A 560 -41.36 -12.28 10.40
CA ASN A 560 -41.17 -13.50 9.62
C ASN A 560 -42.44 -14.00 8.92
N GLU A 561 -43.61 -13.51 9.30
CA GLU A 561 -44.87 -13.79 8.60
C GLU A 561 -45.11 -12.81 7.43
N LEU A 562 -44.38 -11.68 7.39
CA LEU A 562 -44.43 -10.68 6.32
C LEU A 562 -43.39 -10.97 5.21
N SER A 563 -42.21 -11.47 5.59
CA SER A 563 -41.19 -11.95 4.65
C SER A 563 -40.35 -13.04 5.28
N ASP A 564 -40.06 -14.10 4.53
CA ASP A 564 -39.20 -15.22 4.97
C ASP A 564 -37.76 -14.76 5.29
N GLU A 565 -37.36 -13.56 4.86
CA GLU A 565 -36.04 -12.97 5.07
C GLU A 565 -35.97 -12.04 6.30
N MET A 566 -37.09 -11.74 6.96
CA MET A 566 -37.13 -10.90 8.16
C MET A 566 -37.38 -11.76 9.41
N GLU A 567 -36.48 -11.73 10.38
CA GLU A 567 -36.72 -12.40 11.68
C GLU A 567 -37.55 -11.50 12.61
N PRO A 568 -38.32 -12.05 13.57
CA PRO A 568 -39.02 -11.25 14.58
C PRO A 568 -38.04 -10.34 15.33
N PHE A 569 -38.46 -9.12 15.63
CA PHE A 569 -37.64 -8.16 16.35
C PHE A 569 -37.19 -8.73 17.70
N SER A 570 -35.87 -8.76 17.92
CA SER A 570 -35.23 -9.44 19.04
C SER A 570 -34.81 -8.52 20.20
N GLY A 571 -35.12 -7.22 20.12
CA GLY A 571 -34.87 -6.26 21.21
C GLY A 571 -35.82 -6.45 22.39
N SER A 572 -35.54 -5.74 23.48
CA SER A 572 -36.37 -5.70 24.68
C SER A 572 -37.78 -5.14 24.41
N ASP A 573 -38.74 -5.43 25.31
CA ASP A 573 -40.11 -4.90 25.18
C ASP A 573 -40.13 -3.35 25.16
N GLU A 574 -39.19 -2.71 25.86
CA GLU A 574 -39.04 -1.26 25.92
C GLU A 574 -38.48 -0.70 24.59
N GLU A 575 -37.45 -1.32 24.01
CA GLU A 575 -36.94 -0.98 22.67
C GLU A 575 -37.99 -1.18 21.59
N LYS A 576 -38.81 -2.23 21.73
CA LYS A 576 -39.89 -2.52 20.80
C LYS A 576 -40.99 -1.46 20.84
N GLU A 577 -41.34 -0.94 22.01
CA GLU A 577 -42.27 0.19 22.16
C GLU A 577 -41.67 1.49 21.59
N MET A 578 -40.37 1.74 21.81
CA MET A 578 -39.67 2.91 21.26
C MET A 578 -39.60 2.87 19.72
N LEU A 579 -39.23 1.73 19.14
CA LEU A 579 -39.22 1.51 17.70
C LEU A 579 -40.62 1.65 17.10
N THR A 580 -41.64 1.15 17.80
CA THR A 580 -43.05 1.33 17.40
C THR A 580 -43.44 2.82 17.36
N GLY A 581 -43.07 3.58 18.39
CA GLY A 581 -43.34 5.02 18.44
C GLY A 581 -42.64 5.80 17.33
N TYR A 582 -41.41 5.42 16.98
CA TYR A 582 -40.68 6.03 15.87
C TYR A 582 -41.30 5.68 14.52
N LEU A 583 -41.62 4.41 14.25
CA LEU A 583 -42.27 3.98 13.01
C LEU A 583 -43.67 4.61 12.83
N ASP A 584 -44.41 4.82 13.92
CA ASP A 584 -45.68 5.54 13.92
C ASP A 584 -45.49 7.05 13.66
N SER A 585 -44.41 7.64 14.17
CA SER A 585 -44.06 9.06 13.92
C SER A 585 -43.70 9.34 12.46
N LEU A 586 -43.21 8.34 11.72
CA LEU A 586 -42.99 8.43 10.26
C LEU A 586 -44.31 8.55 9.48
N ASN A 587 -45.44 8.22 10.12
CA ASN A 587 -46.77 8.14 9.50
C ASN A 587 -47.68 9.32 9.86
N ASN A 588 -47.61 9.82 11.10
CA ASN A 588 -48.38 10.96 11.59
C ASN A 588 -47.46 12.03 12.21
N PRO A 589 -46.87 12.93 11.39
CA PRO A 589 -46.01 14.00 11.90
C PRO A 589 -46.74 15.05 12.77
N ASP A 590 -48.07 14.97 12.94
CA ASP A 590 -48.90 16.00 13.58
C ASP A 590 -49.54 15.61 14.94
N GLU A 591 -49.36 14.38 15.47
CA GLU A 591 -50.04 13.92 16.71
C GLU A 591 -49.17 13.69 17.96
N SER A 592 -47.86 13.98 17.94
CA SER A 592 -47.05 14.02 19.18
C SER A 592 -46.89 15.45 19.72
N GLN A 593 -47.88 15.94 20.47
CA GLN A 593 -47.69 17.09 21.36
C GLN A 593 -47.08 16.63 22.69
N ASP A 594 -45.90 17.12 23.05
CA ASP A 594 -45.77 18.27 23.98
C ASP A 594 -44.32 18.43 24.52
N THR A 595 -43.36 18.79 23.65
CA THR A 595 -42.20 19.64 24.00
C THR A 595 -41.79 20.42 22.75
N SER A 596 -42.54 21.47 22.42
CA SER A 596 -42.21 22.35 21.29
C SER A 596 -41.00 23.25 21.61
N GLU A 597 -39.87 23.01 20.96
CA GLU A 597 -39.06 24.09 20.38
C GLU A 597 -39.19 23.97 18.86
N THR A 598 -40.12 24.74 18.27
CA THR A 598 -40.25 24.89 16.82
C THR A 598 -39.03 25.67 16.31
N VAL A 599 -38.18 25.02 15.52
CA VAL A 599 -37.21 25.71 14.66
C VAL A 599 -37.99 26.29 13.49
N GLU A 600 -38.17 27.62 13.45
CA GLU A 600 -38.70 28.31 12.26
C GLU A 600 -37.71 28.10 11.09
N VAL A 601 -38.10 27.34 10.07
CA VAL A 601 -37.34 27.19 8.83
C VAL A 601 -37.34 28.52 8.09
N SER A 602 -36.16 29.14 7.96
CA SER A 602 -36.00 30.44 7.30
C SER A 602 -35.93 30.26 5.78
N GLY A 603 -36.57 31.16 5.03
CA GLY A 603 -36.49 31.13 3.57
C GLY A 603 -35.10 31.42 3.01
N GLU A 604 -34.17 31.95 3.81
CA GLU A 604 -32.75 32.11 3.45
C GLU A 604 -32.04 30.76 3.45
N LEU A 605 -32.29 29.93 4.47
CA LEU A 605 -31.78 28.55 4.55
C LEU A 605 -32.27 27.70 3.38
N LEU A 606 -33.58 27.78 3.08
CA LEU A 606 -34.15 27.09 1.92
C LEU A 606 -33.54 27.55 0.59
N PHE A 607 -33.12 28.82 0.49
CA PHE A 607 -32.39 29.30 -0.69
C PHE A 607 -30.95 28.77 -0.73
N GLU A 608 -30.27 28.73 0.41
CA GLU A 608 -28.92 28.15 0.52
C GLU A 608 -28.92 26.66 0.11
N ASP A 609 -29.84 25.88 0.65
CA ASP A 609 -29.87 24.43 0.46
C ASP A 609 -30.28 24.04 -0.96
N HIS A 610 -31.26 24.73 -1.55
CA HIS A 610 -31.85 24.32 -2.82
C HIS A 610 -31.44 25.16 -4.03
N CYS A 611 -30.87 26.36 -3.84
CA CYS A 611 -30.65 27.30 -4.95
C CYS A 611 -29.22 27.87 -5.02
N SER A 612 -28.46 27.91 -3.91
CA SER A 612 -27.16 28.61 -3.88
C SER A 612 -26.05 27.96 -4.72
N SER A 613 -26.17 26.66 -5.01
CA SER A 613 -25.24 25.92 -5.86
C SER A 613 -25.19 26.46 -7.29
N CYS A 614 -26.26 27.11 -7.75
CA CYS A 614 -26.40 27.61 -9.13
C CYS A 614 -26.75 29.11 -9.20
N HIS A 615 -27.27 29.71 -8.12
CA HIS A 615 -27.75 31.08 -8.12
C HIS A 615 -27.20 31.91 -6.95
N GLU A 616 -26.52 33.00 -7.27
CA GLU A 616 -26.19 34.01 -6.27
C GLU A 616 -27.45 34.80 -5.84
N ILE A 617 -27.62 34.97 -4.55
CA ILE A 617 -28.80 35.61 -3.94
C ILE A 617 -29.06 37.03 -4.46
N GLN A 618 -28.00 37.80 -4.73
CA GLN A 618 -28.08 39.15 -5.28
C GLN A 618 -28.55 39.18 -6.76
N ALA A 619 -28.27 38.12 -7.52
CA ALA A 619 -28.75 37.98 -8.90
C ALA A 619 -30.24 37.64 -8.94
N MET A 620 -30.71 36.82 -7.98
CA MET A 620 -32.11 36.40 -7.90
C MET A 620 -33.07 37.54 -7.61
N GLY A 621 -32.69 38.52 -6.78
CA GLY A 621 -33.51 39.73 -6.58
C GLY A 621 -33.82 40.49 -7.88
N LYS A 622 -32.87 40.52 -8.83
CA LYS A 622 -33.07 41.15 -10.15
C LYS A 622 -33.93 40.29 -11.07
N ILE A 623 -33.73 38.97 -11.07
CA ILE A 623 -34.49 38.02 -11.90
C ILE A 623 -35.96 38.00 -11.47
N MET A 624 -36.22 38.11 -10.17
CA MET A 624 -37.59 38.08 -9.62
C MET A 624 -38.32 39.43 -9.75
N THR A 625 -37.66 40.47 -10.26
CA THR A 625 -38.28 41.80 -10.41
C THR A 625 -39.47 41.76 -11.35
N GLY A 626 -40.66 42.10 -10.85
CA GLY A 626 -41.92 42.12 -11.60
C GLY A 626 -42.78 40.85 -11.51
N GLN A 627 -42.30 39.79 -10.86
CA GLN A 627 -43.08 38.58 -10.55
C GLN A 627 -43.84 38.75 -9.21
N GLY A 628 -44.99 38.12 -9.00
CA GLY A 628 -45.66 38.03 -7.68
C GLY A 628 -45.36 36.73 -6.92
N LYS A 629 -45.60 36.65 -5.60
CA LYS A 629 -45.42 35.41 -4.80
C LYS A 629 -46.01 34.16 -5.46
N THR A 630 -47.24 34.25 -5.96
CA THR A 630 -47.92 33.12 -6.62
C THR A 630 -47.26 32.69 -7.93
N GLU A 631 -46.68 33.65 -8.66
CA GLU A 631 -45.94 33.37 -9.91
C GLU A 631 -44.60 32.71 -9.59
N ILE A 632 -43.89 33.16 -8.55
CA ILE A 632 -42.65 32.55 -8.07
C ILE A 632 -42.91 31.14 -7.56
N PHE A 633 -43.96 30.95 -6.76
CA PHE A 633 -44.35 29.63 -6.29
C PHE A 633 -44.58 28.66 -7.47
N THR A 634 -45.36 29.09 -8.46
CA THR A 634 -45.62 28.28 -9.66
C THR A 634 -44.34 28.00 -10.46
N MET A 635 -43.43 28.98 -10.51
CA MET A 635 -42.13 28.86 -11.19
C MET A 635 -41.22 27.83 -10.51
N LEU A 636 -41.11 27.85 -9.18
CA LEU A 636 -40.31 26.91 -8.40
C LEU A 636 -40.75 25.45 -8.62
N GLY A 637 -42.05 25.21 -8.79
CA GLY A 637 -42.59 23.88 -9.06
C GLY A 637 -42.38 23.40 -10.51
N LYS A 638 -41.84 24.24 -11.38
CA LYS A 638 -41.70 24.01 -12.83
C LYS A 638 -40.35 24.47 -13.37
N LEU A 639 -39.30 24.46 -12.56
CA LEU A 639 -37.97 24.93 -12.96
C LEU A 639 -37.42 24.16 -14.17
N ASN A 640 -37.75 22.87 -14.28
CA ASN A 640 -37.43 22.03 -15.42
C ASN A 640 -38.10 22.45 -16.74
N GLU A 641 -39.19 23.22 -16.70
CA GLU A 641 -39.79 23.81 -17.90
C GLU A 641 -39.04 25.07 -18.37
N LEU A 642 -38.16 25.64 -17.54
CA LEU A 642 -37.37 26.83 -17.84
C LEU A 642 -35.97 26.50 -18.38
N SER A 643 -35.37 25.41 -17.89
CA SER A 643 -34.08 24.89 -18.35
C SER A 643 -34.01 23.39 -18.12
N ASP A 644 -33.51 22.65 -19.12
CA ASP A 644 -33.31 21.19 -19.03
C ASP A 644 -32.28 20.80 -17.94
N GLU A 645 -31.49 21.76 -17.45
CA GLU A 645 -30.49 21.57 -16.40
C GLU A 645 -31.02 21.85 -14.97
N MET A 646 -32.29 22.27 -14.82
CA MET A 646 -32.88 22.57 -13.52
C MET A 646 -33.96 21.53 -13.17
N GLU A 647 -33.83 20.89 -12.02
CA GLU A 647 -34.90 20.01 -11.51
C GLU A 647 -36.00 20.83 -10.81
N PRO A 648 -37.26 20.36 -10.76
CA PRO A 648 -38.31 21.01 -9.98
C PRO A 648 -37.88 21.12 -8.50
N PHE A 649 -38.35 22.17 -7.81
CA PHE A 649 -38.09 22.33 -6.38
C PHE A 649 -38.53 21.08 -5.61
N SER A 650 -37.60 20.47 -4.87
CA SER A 650 -37.77 19.17 -4.21
C SER A 650 -38.33 19.25 -2.78
N GLY A 651 -38.46 20.45 -2.21
CA GLY A 651 -39.03 20.66 -0.88
C GLY A 651 -40.56 20.60 -0.84
N THR A 652 -41.12 20.62 0.36
CA THR A 652 -42.57 20.61 0.61
C THR A 652 -43.26 21.85 0.04
N ALA A 653 -44.58 21.79 -0.17
CA ALA A 653 -45.36 22.95 -0.60
C ALA A 653 -45.26 24.14 0.38
N THR A 654 -45.08 23.87 1.67
CA THR A 654 -44.88 24.90 2.70
C THR A 654 -43.51 25.57 2.55
N GLU A 655 -42.44 24.79 2.37
CA GLU A 655 -41.09 25.31 2.12
C GLU A 655 -41.02 26.08 0.80
N GLN A 656 -41.69 25.57 -0.24
CA GLN A 656 -41.83 26.26 -1.51
C GLN A 656 -42.55 27.60 -1.34
N GLU A 657 -43.54 27.68 -0.46
CA GLU A 657 -44.25 28.92 -0.15
C GLU A 657 -43.39 29.90 0.67
N ILE A 658 -42.64 29.42 1.66
CA ILE A 658 -41.69 30.20 2.45
C ILE A 658 -40.56 30.74 1.55
N LEU A 659 -40.02 29.91 0.66
CA LEU A 659 -38.99 30.30 -0.31
C LEU A 659 -39.55 31.29 -1.34
N ALA A 660 -40.77 31.09 -1.83
CA ALA A 660 -41.42 32.04 -2.74
C ALA A 660 -41.64 33.41 -2.07
N GLU A 661 -42.00 33.43 -0.79
CA GLU A 661 -42.15 34.66 0.01
C GLU A 661 -40.81 35.34 0.27
N TYR A 662 -39.76 34.56 0.56
CA TYR A 662 -38.39 35.07 0.70
C TYR A 662 -37.86 35.69 -0.60
N LEU A 663 -38.01 35.00 -1.73
CA LEU A 663 -37.65 35.49 -3.06
C LEU A 663 -38.49 36.70 -3.49
N GLU A 664 -39.75 36.79 -3.06
CA GLU A 664 -40.56 37.99 -3.24
C GLU A 664 -40.01 39.17 -2.43
N ASN A 665 -39.62 38.93 -1.18
CA ASN A 665 -39.11 39.95 -0.27
C ASN A 665 -37.69 40.42 -0.61
N LEU A 666 -36.85 39.57 -1.24
CA LEU A 666 -35.53 39.95 -1.75
C LEU A 666 -35.57 41.15 -2.73
N LYS A 667 -36.70 41.35 -3.42
CA LYS A 667 -36.93 42.54 -4.28
C LYS A 667 -36.94 43.85 -3.50
N ARG A 668 -37.37 43.81 -2.23
CA ARG A 668 -37.55 44.99 -1.39
C ARG A 668 -36.25 45.40 -0.67
N GLY A 669 -35.27 44.51 -0.58
CA GLY A 669 -33.98 44.72 0.09
C GLY A 669 -32.87 45.35 -0.76
N GLY A 670 -33.14 45.66 -2.04
CA GLY A 670 -32.17 46.23 -2.99
C GLY A 670 -32.22 47.75 -3.18
N GLN A 671 -32.42 48.53 -2.10
CA GLN A 671 -32.17 49.99 -2.08
C GLN A 671 -31.05 50.35 -1.12
#